data_AF-A0A851GM01-F1
#
_entry.id   AF-A0A851GM01-F1
#
_cell.length_a   1.000
_cell.length_b   1.000
_cell.length_c   1.000
_cell.angle_alpha   90.00
_cell.angle_beta   90.00
_cell.angle_gamma   90.00
#
_symmetry.space_group_name_H-M   'P 1'
#
loop_
_entity.id
_entity.type
_entity.pdbx_description
1 polymer ?
#
loop_
_entity_poly.entity_id
_entity_poly.type
_entity_poly.pdbx_seq_one_letter_code
_entity_poly.pdbx_strand_id
1 'polypeptide(L)'
;MKRKYILIPLLSGVVALSACKDKPKAEDTSAPSPEAPASEVNVPDAPKAAPIQPSASVEERAAKLGFAKRLPKDIQYYGAVYNGRKAFEQFMQTGMGEFLMQRMAEEGMDMADLLESDELAAQVASYSEEYFAAYGKGTGEAFDLVLKLYERFAYYGARTGVAMGDGFVADGEDFEPDFEALFKDGYLKDIPKELTAMLGSFDMPSYYQGAKVSDEETREEVFAQLEQSFSILEMMFDDAAEPITIKRGDVEFSGYKVDGKILSEKIDDDTIEEMQEVIDIADIEAFKKTLASKSFVAVNGIMDDYVITFFGQSEEDLVFVDKAEDSLCAHKSMAFVDSYLSKDLLTVGYCEADVMDGVGSLSSIVYRMVGSFANGLKDGLGDASSLGDTQDVEVLLESLSQQGEKLASLFTVSDSAGVVYLEDGIKIEVVGGSNSPALDLDAPHTFSSLEDGSGTLLFANWVDDKDYGQKMLEYMDTLGETTYMVTKRVAALDIDDPDFNEFKQGVEMFDGTFRNDALGIWRALSADLSAGLGGESALVVDVNGSLPKVPNVPKVLLDEGKMPRIGFVSKVDDRSQLQASWKQINTSAEKILKTVSEMVGEEIPMQAPMSSEKNDLKTWFMAIPFQNDDFVPSVSVSDDLFFASTSKMFSESLAAKYQSDNSKRRGCWMKFDFKVLNQYANEWLTLVDKHAEELIPSESAREDFTTNKPMIVKALKSLESLDEMTLHTRKEDGRQRISFQLKAK
;
A
#
# COMPACT_ATOMS: atom_id res chain seq x y z
N MET A 1 -21.09 -22.45 -10.49
CA MET A 1 -20.13 -23.51 -10.10
C MET A 1 -18.99 -22.81 -9.35
N LYS A 2 -18.64 -23.33 -8.17
CA LYS A 2 -17.92 -22.65 -7.09
C LYS A 2 -16.46 -22.30 -7.45
N ARG A 3 -16.02 -21.07 -7.20
CA ARG A 3 -14.59 -20.71 -7.07
C ARG A 3 -14.13 -21.08 -5.66
N LYS A 4 -13.08 -21.89 -5.54
CA LYS A 4 -12.37 -22.26 -4.30
C LYS A 4 -10.86 -22.10 -4.53
N TYR A 5 -10.14 -21.75 -3.45
CA TYR A 5 -8.67 -21.69 -3.25
C TYR A 5 -8.01 -20.40 -3.81
N ILE A 6 -7.40 -19.46 -3.06
CA ILE A 6 -6.66 -19.40 -1.77
C ILE A 6 -5.34 -20.21 -1.75
N LEU A 7 -4.25 -19.47 -1.53
CA LEU A 7 -2.87 -19.81 -1.09
C LEU A 7 -1.89 -20.46 -2.08
N ILE A 8 -0.77 -19.74 -2.33
CA ILE A 8 0.67 -20.16 -2.31
C ILE A 8 1.46 -19.04 -3.03
N PRO A 9 2.34 -18.31 -2.32
CA PRO A 9 3.76 -18.44 -2.65
C PRO A 9 4.67 -18.28 -1.42
N LEU A 10 5.22 -19.37 -0.88
CA LEU A 10 6.34 -19.30 0.08
C LEU A 10 7.25 -20.55 0.09
N LEU A 11 7.17 -21.43 -0.92
CA LEU A 11 7.86 -22.74 -0.88
C LEU A 11 8.76 -23.07 -2.09
N SER A 12 9.12 -22.11 -2.95
CA SER A 12 9.99 -22.37 -4.11
C SER A 12 11.50 -22.18 -3.86
N GLY A 13 11.94 -21.95 -2.62
CA GLY A 13 13.34 -21.66 -2.29
C GLY A 13 14.22 -22.82 -1.80
N VAL A 14 13.67 -24.00 -1.49
CA VAL A 14 14.38 -24.98 -0.62
C VAL A 14 14.65 -26.37 -1.26
N VAL A 15 14.21 -26.67 -2.48
CA VAL A 15 14.27 -28.05 -3.02
C VAL A 15 15.61 -28.44 -3.71
N ALA A 16 16.71 -27.72 -3.51
CA ALA A 16 17.95 -28.00 -4.27
C ALA A 16 19.10 -28.70 -3.51
N LEU A 17 18.98 -29.00 -2.21
CA LEU A 17 20.15 -29.49 -1.45
C LEU A 17 19.80 -30.64 -0.50
N SER A 18 19.51 -31.82 -1.05
CA SER A 18 19.42 -33.06 -0.27
C SER A 18 19.98 -34.27 -1.03
N ALA A 19 21.28 -34.51 -0.90
CA ALA A 19 21.84 -35.86 -1.07
C ALA A 19 23.16 -36.05 -0.30
N CYS A 20 23.14 -37.02 0.62
CA CYS A 20 24.26 -37.84 1.12
C CYS A 20 25.08 -37.41 2.37
N LYS A 21 24.68 -38.01 3.52
CA LYS A 21 25.43 -38.82 4.52
C LYS A 21 26.98 -38.85 4.42
N ASP A 22 27.83 -38.81 5.47
CA ASP A 22 27.76 -39.16 6.90
C ASP A 22 28.88 -38.41 7.72
N LYS A 23 28.68 -38.26 9.04
CA LYS A 23 29.42 -37.49 10.10
C LYS A 23 30.82 -38.04 10.52
N PRO A 24 31.76 -37.27 11.16
CA PRO A 24 31.73 -36.95 12.61
C PRO A 24 32.34 -35.62 13.15
N LYS A 25 31.90 -35.32 14.39
CA LYS A 25 32.04 -34.18 15.36
C LYS A 25 33.44 -33.75 15.85
N ALA A 26 33.55 -32.46 16.23
CA ALA A 26 34.23 -31.93 17.45
C ALA A 26 33.75 -30.48 17.72
N GLU A 27 33.02 -30.19 18.81
CA GLU A 27 33.43 -29.72 20.15
C GLU A 27 33.64 -28.20 20.32
N ASP A 28 32.87 -27.65 21.27
CA ASP A 28 32.61 -26.27 21.66
C ASP A 28 33.81 -25.45 22.16
N THR A 29 33.70 -24.12 22.05
CA THR A 29 33.88 -23.22 23.22
C THR A 29 33.37 -21.81 22.93
N SER A 30 32.42 -21.36 23.76
CA SER A 30 31.83 -20.02 23.80
C SER A 30 32.45 -19.16 24.90
N ALA A 31 32.42 -17.83 24.72
CA ALA A 31 32.43 -16.85 25.81
C ALA A 31 31.83 -15.49 25.34
N PRO A 32 31.22 -14.70 26.24
CA PRO A 32 30.12 -13.77 25.94
C PRO A 32 30.55 -12.30 25.80
N SER A 33 29.69 -11.49 25.17
CA SER A 33 29.86 -10.03 25.04
C SER A 33 28.81 -9.27 25.89
N PRO A 34 29.13 -8.07 26.43
CA PRO A 34 28.35 -7.41 27.48
C PRO A 34 27.34 -6.37 26.94
N GLU A 35 26.20 -6.27 27.65
CA GLU A 35 25.12 -5.30 27.48
C GLU A 35 25.55 -3.84 27.77
N ALA A 36 24.92 -2.88 27.08
CA ALA A 36 24.95 -1.46 27.40
C ALA A 36 23.50 -0.91 27.53
N PRO A 37 23.26 0.07 28.43
CA PRO A 37 21.93 0.36 28.96
C PRO A 37 21.12 1.33 28.08
N ALA A 38 19.80 1.11 28.05
CA ALA A 38 18.80 1.95 27.40
C ALA A 38 18.58 3.28 28.14
N SER A 39 18.53 4.38 27.39
CA SER A 39 18.05 5.68 27.86
C SER A 39 16.78 6.05 27.10
N GLU A 40 15.68 6.26 27.82
CA GLU A 40 14.40 6.76 27.31
C GLU A 40 14.56 8.15 26.68
N VAL A 41 14.16 8.30 25.42
CA VAL A 41 14.09 9.59 24.73
C VAL A 41 12.63 10.04 24.67
N ASN A 42 12.37 11.19 25.28
CA ASN A 42 11.09 11.89 25.30
C ASN A 42 10.91 12.58 23.92
N VAL A 43 9.90 12.19 23.13
CA VAL A 43 9.60 12.79 21.82
C VAL A 43 8.75 14.06 22.04
N PRO A 44 9.19 15.26 21.62
CA PRO A 44 8.38 16.48 21.72
C PRO A 44 7.24 16.48 20.70
N ASP A 45 6.07 17.03 21.08
CA ASP A 45 4.93 17.26 20.17
C ASP A 45 5.36 18.04 18.92
N ALA A 46 4.97 17.55 17.74
CA ALA A 46 5.22 18.22 16.47
C ALA A 46 4.50 19.59 16.43
N PRO A 47 5.17 20.66 15.95
CA PRO A 47 4.54 21.98 15.84
C PRO A 47 3.34 21.93 14.88
N LYS A 48 2.15 22.34 15.37
CA LYS A 48 0.93 22.45 14.55
C LYS A 48 1.16 23.42 13.39
N ALA A 49 1.07 22.95 12.15
CA ALA A 49 1.28 23.77 10.96
C ALA A 49 0.29 24.95 10.90
N ALA A 50 0.76 26.11 10.43
CA ALA A 50 -0.07 27.30 10.32
C ALA A 50 -1.25 27.07 9.34
N PRO A 51 -2.43 27.69 9.55
CA PRO A 51 -3.54 27.63 8.60
C PRO A 51 -3.17 28.29 7.27
N ILE A 52 -3.61 27.68 6.16
CA ILE A 52 -3.52 28.27 4.82
C ILE A 52 -4.33 29.57 4.80
N GLN A 53 -3.70 30.66 4.36
CA GLN A 53 -4.36 31.96 4.31
C GLN A 53 -5.28 32.04 3.09
N PRO A 54 -6.54 32.48 3.26
CA PRO A 54 -7.45 32.64 2.13
C PRO A 54 -6.98 33.78 1.22
N SER A 55 -7.00 33.53 -0.10
CA SER A 55 -6.78 34.54 -1.14
C SER A 55 -8.05 34.87 -1.94
N ALA A 56 -9.14 34.11 -1.75
CA ALA A 56 -10.46 34.35 -2.30
C ALA A 56 -11.52 34.47 -1.19
N SER A 57 -12.66 35.11 -1.51
CA SER A 57 -13.81 35.20 -0.61
C SER A 57 -14.55 33.86 -0.51
N VAL A 58 -15.38 33.70 0.54
CA VAL A 58 -16.17 32.48 0.73
C VAL A 58 -17.23 32.35 -0.38
N GLU A 59 -17.78 33.47 -0.85
CA GLU A 59 -18.74 33.54 -1.95
C GLU A 59 -18.09 33.13 -3.28
N GLU A 60 -16.84 33.52 -3.51
CA GLU A 60 -16.08 33.10 -4.70
C GLU A 60 -15.87 31.57 -4.71
N ARG A 61 -15.59 30.96 -3.55
CA ARG A 61 -15.54 29.49 -3.42
C ARG A 61 -16.90 28.85 -3.62
N ALA A 62 -17.94 29.36 -2.96
CA ALA A 62 -19.30 28.82 -3.06
C ALA A 62 -19.86 28.87 -4.49
N ALA A 63 -19.41 29.82 -5.31
CA ALA A 63 -19.75 29.90 -6.73
C ALA A 63 -19.09 28.80 -7.59
N LYS A 64 -18.06 28.10 -7.07
CA LYS A 64 -17.27 27.10 -7.79
C LYS A 64 -17.41 25.67 -7.26
N LEU A 65 -17.74 25.51 -5.99
CA LEU A 65 -17.70 24.22 -5.30
C LEU A 65 -19.05 23.48 -5.22
N GLY A 66 -19.99 23.83 -6.10
CA GLY A 66 -21.23 23.08 -6.27
C GLY A 66 -22.04 22.95 -4.98
N PHE A 67 -22.32 21.72 -4.55
CA PHE A 67 -23.13 21.41 -3.38
C PHE A 67 -22.42 21.71 -2.04
N ALA A 68 -21.09 21.89 -2.02
CA ALA A 68 -20.37 22.26 -0.80
C ALA A 68 -20.92 23.53 -0.11
N LYS A 69 -21.54 24.44 -0.88
CA LYS A 69 -22.20 25.66 -0.35
C LYS A 69 -23.46 25.38 0.49
N ARG A 70 -24.03 24.18 0.39
CA ARG A 70 -25.22 23.74 1.14
C ARG A 70 -24.88 22.86 2.32
N LEU A 71 -23.69 22.26 2.34
CA LEU A 71 -23.21 21.45 3.44
C LEU A 71 -22.74 22.32 4.61
N PRO A 72 -23.00 21.92 5.86
CA PRO A 72 -22.57 22.68 7.03
C PRO A 72 -21.03 22.71 7.16
N LYS A 73 -20.51 23.74 7.82
CA LYS A 73 -19.05 23.95 7.95
C LYS A 73 -18.30 22.92 8.82
N ASP A 74 -19.02 22.07 9.55
CA ASP A 74 -18.50 21.03 10.44
C ASP A 74 -18.41 19.65 9.76
N ILE A 75 -18.62 19.60 8.44
CA ILE A 75 -18.21 18.46 7.62
C ILE A 75 -16.70 18.22 7.81
N GLN A 76 -16.32 16.98 8.14
CA GLN A 76 -14.95 16.57 8.42
C GLN A 76 -14.26 15.93 7.22
N TYR A 77 -15.03 15.38 6.27
CA TYR A 77 -14.53 14.87 5.00
C TYR A 77 -15.45 15.32 3.86
N TYR A 78 -14.86 15.72 2.74
CA TYR A 78 -15.59 16.02 1.52
C TYR A 78 -14.80 15.57 0.30
N GLY A 79 -15.45 14.88 -0.62
CA GLY A 79 -14.93 14.61 -1.95
C GLY A 79 -15.99 14.91 -2.97
N ALA A 80 -15.64 15.63 -4.03
CA ALA A 80 -16.54 15.87 -5.15
C ALA A 80 -15.83 15.74 -6.48
N VAL A 81 -16.53 15.17 -7.45
CA VAL A 81 -16.17 15.11 -8.85
C VAL A 81 -17.07 16.06 -9.62
N TYR A 82 -16.49 16.94 -10.43
CA TYR A 82 -17.20 17.90 -11.26
C TYR A 82 -17.00 17.58 -12.74
N ASN A 83 -18.05 17.77 -13.53
CA ASN A 83 -18.06 17.57 -14.98
C ASN A 83 -17.52 16.20 -15.40
N GLY A 84 -17.82 15.13 -14.65
CA GLY A 84 -17.25 13.80 -14.87
C GLY A 84 -17.53 13.26 -16.27
N ARG A 85 -18.71 13.53 -16.84
CA ARG A 85 -19.03 13.17 -18.23
C ARG A 85 -18.15 13.90 -19.23
N LYS A 86 -17.96 15.21 -19.07
CA LYS A 86 -17.08 16.00 -19.94
C LYS A 86 -15.64 15.50 -19.85
N ALA A 87 -15.15 15.20 -18.64
CA ALA A 87 -13.81 14.67 -18.42
C ALA A 87 -13.63 13.29 -19.07
N PHE A 88 -14.62 12.40 -18.91
CA PHE A 88 -14.68 11.11 -19.57
C PHE A 88 -14.67 11.27 -21.09
N GLU A 89 -15.58 12.08 -21.67
CA GLU A 89 -15.65 12.35 -23.11
C GLU A 89 -14.34 12.93 -23.67
N GLN A 90 -13.68 13.84 -22.93
CA GLN A 90 -12.37 14.36 -23.30
C GLN A 90 -11.29 13.27 -23.29
N PHE A 91 -11.28 12.41 -22.26
CA PHE A 91 -10.39 11.25 -22.23
C PHE A 91 -10.66 10.31 -23.41
N MET A 92 -11.92 10.05 -23.74
CA MET A 92 -12.31 9.19 -24.86
C MET A 92 -11.86 9.73 -26.22
N GLN A 93 -11.72 11.04 -26.36
CA GLN A 93 -11.20 11.70 -27.57
C GLN A 93 -9.67 11.64 -27.69
N THR A 94 -8.97 11.21 -26.64
CA THR A 94 -7.52 10.97 -26.74
C THR A 94 -7.23 9.69 -27.52
N GLY A 95 -6.03 9.57 -28.07
CA GLY A 95 -5.61 8.32 -28.73
C GLY A 95 -5.71 7.11 -27.79
N MET A 96 -5.47 7.29 -26.49
CA MET A 96 -5.63 6.24 -25.48
C MET A 96 -7.09 5.85 -25.26
N GLY A 97 -7.98 6.83 -25.13
CA GLY A 97 -9.41 6.60 -25.01
C GLY A 97 -9.99 5.86 -26.21
N GLU A 98 -9.66 6.29 -27.44
CA GLU A 98 -10.09 5.61 -28.67
C GLU A 98 -9.59 4.16 -28.75
N PHE A 99 -8.37 3.90 -28.30
CA PHE A 99 -7.79 2.56 -28.27
C PHE A 99 -8.52 1.65 -27.28
N LEU A 100 -8.77 2.16 -26.06
CA LEU A 100 -9.53 1.43 -25.04
C LEU A 100 -10.94 1.08 -25.52
N MET A 101 -11.64 2.01 -26.17
CA MET A 101 -12.98 1.74 -26.74
C MET A 101 -12.98 0.62 -27.74
N GLN A 102 -12.01 0.64 -28.67
CA GLN A 102 -11.92 -0.43 -29.65
C GLN A 102 -11.68 -1.78 -28.97
N ARG A 103 -10.84 -1.83 -27.94
CA ARG A 103 -10.55 -3.06 -27.20
C ARG A 103 -11.78 -3.60 -26.50
N MET A 104 -12.51 -2.74 -25.81
CA MET A 104 -13.77 -3.13 -25.16
C MET A 104 -14.76 -3.68 -26.20
N ALA A 105 -14.95 -3.00 -27.33
CA ALA A 105 -15.85 -3.44 -28.39
C ALA A 105 -15.43 -4.80 -29.00
N GLU A 106 -14.13 -5.04 -29.19
CA GLU A 106 -13.60 -6.32 -29.69
C GLU A 106 -13.76 -7.48 -28.68
N GLU A 107 -13.78 -7.18 -27.38
CA GLU A 107 -14.08 -8.14 -26.30
C GLU A 107 -15.59 -8.34 -26.08
N GLY A 108 -16.44 -7.73 -26.91
CA GLY A 108 -17.90 -7.83 -26.83
C GLY A 108 -18.52 -6.88 -25.79
N MET A 109 -17.78 -5.88 -25.32
CA MET A 109 -18.24 -4.81 -24.45
C MET A 109 -18.36 -3.51 -25.27
N ASP A 110 -19.46 -3.36 -26.02
CA ASP A 110 -19.75 -2.07 -26.65
C ASP A 110 -20.26 -1.10 -25.57
N MET A 111 -19.65 0.08 -25.45
CA MET A 111 -20.12 1.11 -24.53
C MET A 111 -21.51 1.62 -24.90
N ALA A 112 -21.89 1.58 -26.19
CA ALA A 112 -23.26 1.90 -26.59
C ALA A 112 -24.24 0.90 -25.98
N ASP A 113 -23.99 -0.40 -26.13
CA ASP A 113 -24.80 -1.46 -25.52
C ASP A 113 -24.78 -1.43 -23.99
N LEU A 114 -23.64 -1.07 -23.38
CA LEU A 114 -23.53 -0.92 -21.92
C LEU A 114 -24.35 0.27 -21.41
N LEU A 115 -24.31 1.41 -22.10
CA LEU A 115 -25.10 2.61 -21.79
C LEU A 115 -26.59 2.45 -22.13
N GLU A 116 -26.97 1.43 -22.91
CA GLU A 116 -28.37 1.04 -23.12
C GLU A 116 -28.97 0.32 -21.90
N SER A 117 -28.17 -0.07 -20.89
CA SER A 117 -28.70 -0.55 -19.62
C SER A 117 -29.12 0.61 -18.72
N ASP A 118 -30.38 0.64 -18.30
CA ASP A 118 -30.95 1.69 -17.45
C ASP A 118 -30.16 1.89 -16.13
N GLU A 119 -29.58 0.81 -15.59
CA GLU A 119 -28.75 0.83 -14.38
C GLU A 119 -27.40 1.54 -14.61
N LEU A 120 -26.69 1.22 -15.70
CA LEU A 120 -25.42 1.89 -16.02
C LEU A 120 -25.65 3.32 -16.49
N ALA A 121 -26.72 3.58 -17.25
CA ALA A 121 -27.08 4.92 -17.69
C ALA A 121 -27.30 5.85 -16.49
N ALA A 122 -28.04 5.41 -15.48
CA ALA A 122 -28.25 6.14 -14.24
C ALA A 122 -26.96 6.26 -13.40
N GLN A 123 -26.12 5.23 -13.35
CA GLN A 123 -24.81 5.32 -12.69
C GLN A 123 -23.93 6.37 -13.37
N VAL A 124 -23.84 6.37 -14.70
CA VAL A 124 -23.09 7.37 -15.47
C VAL A 124 -23.68 8.76 -15.30
N ALA A 125 -25.02 8.90 -15.29
CA ALA A 125 -25.70 10.15 -15.02
C ALA A 125 -25.31 10.71 -13.64
N SER A 126 -25.21 9.85 -12.63
CA SER A 126 -24.85 10.24 -11.26
C SER A 126 -23.46 10.86 -11.14
N TYR A 127 -22.51 10.52 -12.02
CA TYR A 127 -21.17 11.10 -12.06
C TYR A 127 -21.01 12.17 -13.15
N SER A 128 -22.06 12.50 -13.90
CA SER A 128 -21.96 13.29 -15.13
C SER A 128 -21.68 14.78 -14.88
N GLU A 129 -22.45 15.43 -14.02
CA GLU A 129 -22.34 16.88 -13.77
C GLU A 129 -21.59 17.18 -12.47
N GLU A 130 -22.06 16.65 -11.35
CA GLU A 130 -21.39 16.72 -10.06
C GLU A 130 -21.78 15.50 -9.24
N TYR A 131 -20.80 14.81 -8.67
CA TYR A 131 -21.01 13.80 -7.64
C TYR A 131 -20.27 14.23 -6.39
N PHE A 132 -20.86 14.09 -5.21
CA PHE A 132 -20.16 14.35 -3.96
C PHE A 132 -20.46 13.31 -2.89
N ALA A 133 -19.51 13.16 -1.98
CA ALA A 133 -19.64 12.43 -0.73
C ALA A 133 -19.07 13.30 0.40
N ALA A 134 -19.78 13.38 1.52
CA ALA A 134 -19.39 14.17 2.67
C ALA A 134 -19.67 13.41 3.97
N TYR A 135 -18.76 13.49 4.92
CA TYR A 135 -18.95 12.94 6.26
C TYR A 135 -18.81 14.05 7.29
N GLY A 136 -19.75 14.12 8.23
CA GLY A 136 -19.80 15.13 9.28
C GLY A 136 -19.12 14.71 10.56
N LYS A 137 -19.50 15.35 11.65
CA LYS A 137 -18.92 15.13 12.97
C LYS A 137 -19.06 13.67 13.43
N GLY A 138 -18.04 13.16 14.12
CA GLY A 138 -18.01 11.78 14.62
C GLY A 138 -17.29 10.80 13.68
N THR A 139 -16.84 11.28 12.52
CA THR A 139 -16.26 10.42 11.48
C THR A 139 -14.90 9.86 11.90
N GLY A 140 -14.05 10.71 12.49
CA GLY A 140 -12.74 10.26 12.99
C GLY A 140 -12.87 9.21 14.07
N GLU A 141 -13.78 9.41 15.03
CA GLU A 141 -14.07 8.46 16.10
C GLU A 141 -14.64 7.13 15.56
N ALA A 142 -15.54 7.19 14.58
CA ALA A 142 -16.09 6.01 13.93
C ALA A 142 -15.01 5.18 13.21
N PHE A 143 -14.10 5.83 12.48
CA PHE A 143 -12.99 5.14 11.80
C PHE A 143 -12.00 4.54 12.80
N ASP A 144 -11.62 5.28 13.85
CA ASP A 144 -10.73 4.75 14.90
C ASP A 144 -11.34 3.51 15.59
N LEU A 145 -12.65 3.51 15.81
CA LEU A 145 -13.34 2.33 16.36
C LEU A 145 -13.28 1.13 15.42
N VAL A 146 -13.47 1.33 14.12
CA VAL A 146 -13.34 0.26 13.11
C VAL A 146 -11.91 -0.29 13.09
N LEU A 147 -10.88 0.56 13.16
CA LEU A 147 -9.50 0.10 13.25
C LEU A 147 -9.24 -0.68 14.54
N LYS A 148 -9.72 -0.20 15.68
CA LYS A 148 -9.64 -0.92 16.96
C LYS A 148 -10.29 -2.30 16.88
N LEU A 149 -11.44 -2.41 16.19
CA LEU A 149 -12.09 -3.70 15.96
C LEU A 149 -11.17 -4.66 15.16
N TYR A 150 -10.52 -4.17 14.10
CA TYR A 150 -9.54 -4.98 13.35
C TYR A 150 -8.33 -5.37 14.19
N GLU A 151 -7.82 -4.48 15.04
CA GLU A 151 -6.72 -4.77 15.98
C GLU A 151 -7.12 -5.88 16.97
N ARG A 152 -8.34 -5.83 17.51
CA ARG A 152 -8.87 -6.90 18.37
C ARG A 152 -9.01 -8.22 17.61
N PHE A 153 -9.49 -8.21 16.36
CA PHE A 153 -9.54 -9.43 15.55
C PHE A 153 -8.16 -10.01 15.28
N ALA A 154 -7.15 -9.17 15.00
CA ALA A 154 -5.78 -9.63 14.84
C ALA A 154 -5.22 -10.25 16.13
N TYR A 155 -5.43 -9.58 17.27
CA TYR A 155 -5.01 -10.05 18.59
C TYR A 155 -5.65 -11.40 18.95
N TYR A 156 -6.99 -11.51 18.90
CA TYR A 156 -7.68 -12.75 19.25
C TYR A 156 -7.48 -13.86 18.24
N GLY A 157 -7.35 -13.54 16.95
CA GLY A 157 -7.03 -14.49 15.90
C GLY A 157 -5.65 -15.12 16.13
N ALA A 158 -4.64 -14.31 16.46
CA ALA A 158 -3.31 -14.78 16.80
C ALA A 158 -3.31 -15.68 18.04
N ARG A 159 -3.95 -15.22 19.13
CA ARG A 159 -4.06 -15.97 20.38
C ARG A 159 -4.76 -17.31 20.18
N THR A 160 -5.83 -17.33 19.37
CA THR A 160 -6.55 -18.56 19.00
C THR A 160 -5.70 -19.50 18.16
N GLY A 161 -4.91 -18.96 17.23
CA GLY A 161 -3.94 -19.77 16.48
C GLY A 161 -2.94 -20.48 17.39
N VAL A 162 -2.43 -19.81 18.44
CA VAL A 162 -1.55 -20.44 19.41
C VAL A 162 -2.28 -21.48 20.25
N ALA A 163 -3.49 -21.18 20.75
CA ALA A 163 -4.28 -22.13 21.53
C ALA A 163 -4.61 -23.41 20.73
N MET A 164 -4.96 -23.26 19.45
CA MET A 164 -5.14 -24.41 18.54
C MET A 164 -3.84 -25.19 18.35
N GLY A 165 -2.72 -24.49 18.14
CA GLY A 165 -1.40 -25.12 18.03
C GLY A 165 -1.01 -25.91 19.29
N ASP A 166 -1.23 -25.35 20.47
CA ASP A 166 -0.99 -26.02 21.76
C ASP A 166 -1.85 -27.28 21.91
N GLY A 167 -3.14 -27.18 21.58
CA GLY A 167 -4.07 -28.32 21.61
C GLY A 167 -3.70 -29.44 20.63
N PHE A 168 -3.33 -29.10 19.39
CA PHE A 168 -2.85 -30.09 18.43
C PHE A 168 -1.56 -30.79 18.89
N VAL A 169 -0.66 -30.08 19.58
CA VAL A 169 0.56 -30.69 20.14
C VAL A 169 0.24 -31.58 21.33
N ALA A 170 -0.72 -31.20 22.16
CA ALA A 170 -1.15 -31.97 23.33
C ALA A 170 -1.87 -33.27 22.95
N ASP A 171 -2.85 -33.17 22.04
CA ASP A 171 -3.86 -34.19 21.79
C ASP A 171 -3.84 -34.76 20.35
N GLY A 172 -3.01 -34.22 19.45
CA GLY A 172 -2.85 -34.74 18.09
C GLY A 172 -4.12 -34.65 17.23
N GLU A 173 -4.41 -35.69 16.46
CA GLU A 173 -5.62 -35.76 15.60
C GLU A 173 -6.93 -35.80 16.41
N ASP A 174 -6.86 -36.09 17.72
CA ASP A 174 -8.02 -36.12 18.61
C ASP A 174 -8.37 -34.72 19.18
N PHE A 175 -7.58 -33.69 18.86
CA PHE A 175 -7.88 -32.33 19.26
C PHE A 175 -9.15 -31.80 18.57
N GLU A 176 -10.19 -31.56 19.36
CA GLU A 176 -11.37 -30.82 18.95
C GLU A 176 -11.43 -29.50 19.74
N PRO A 177 -11.41 -28.33 19.08
CA PRO A 177 -11.48 -27.06 19.79
C PRO A 177 -12.86 -26.90 20.44
N ASP A 178 -12.87 -26.86 21.77
CA ASP A 178 -14.05 -26.52 22.55
C ASP A 178 -14.27 -25.00 22.55
N PHE A 179 -14.88 -24.49 21.47
CA PHE A 179 -15.19 -23.07 21.35
C PHE A 179 -16.11 -22.58 22.47
N GLU A 180 -17.00 -23.42 23.00
CA GLU A 180 -17.86 -23.05 24.12
C GLU A 180 -17.05 -22.72 25.38
N ALA A 181 -16.08 -23.58 25.74
CA ALA A 181 -15.19 -23.33 26.87
C ALA A 181 -14.32 -22.07 26.67
N LEU A 182 -13.88 -21.80 25.44
CA LEU A 182 -13.08 -20.59 25.13
C LEU A 182 -13.85 -19.30 25.38
N PHE A 183 -15.14 -19.27 25.07
CA PHE A 183 -16.03 -18.11 25.28
C PHE A 183 -16.61 -18.04 26.70
N LYS A 184 -16.79 -19.16 27.41
CA LYS A 184 -17.29 -19.12 28.80
C LYS A 184 -16.20 -18.83 29.82
N ASP A 185 -15.13 -19.62 29.80
CA ASP A 185 -14.10 -19.62 30.84
C ASP A 185 -12.72 -19.20 30.31
N GLY A 186 -12.53 -19.24 28.99
CA GLY A 186 -11.26 -18.96 28.33
C GLY A 186 -10.98 -17.49 28.00
N TYR A 187 -10.06 -17.27 27.08
CA TYR A 187 -9.58 -15.94 26.72
C TYR A 187 -10.52 -15.16 25.79
N LEU A 188 -11.54 -15.81 25.19
CA LEU A 188 -12.55 -15.14 24.36
C LEU A 188 -13.72 -14.59 25.19
N LYS A 189 -13.78 -14.88 26.49
CA LYS A 189 -14.92 -14.51 27.36
C LYS A 189 -15.24 -13.02 27.43
N ASP A 190 -14.25 -12.17 27.22
CA ASP A 190 -14.43 -10.72 27.29
C ASP A 190 -14.79 -10.12 25.92
N ILE A 191 -14.72 -10.89 24.82
CA ILE A 191 -15.09 -10.40 23.48
C ILE A 191 -16.53 -9.87 23.43
N PRO A 192 -17.55 -10.57 23.96
CA PRO A 192 -18.92 -10.03 23.94
C PRO A 192 -19.04 -8.69 24.65
N LYS A 193 -18.35 -8.51 25.79
CA LYS A 193 -18.31 -7.24 26.54
C LYS A 193 -17.61 -6.14 25.76
N GLU A 194 -16.47 -6.45 25.15
CA GLU A 194 -15.71 -5.51 24.35
C GLU A 194 -16.49 -5.05 23.11
N LEU A 195 -17.09 -5.98 22.37
CA LEU A 195 -17.93 -5.66 21.22
C LEU A 195 -19.16 -4.85 21.62
N THR A 196 -19.75 -5.16 22.78
CA THR A 196 -20.85 -4.36 23.33
C THR A 196 -20.39 -2.94 23.70
N ALA A 197 -19.21 -2.80 24.31
CA ALA A 197 -18.64 -1.49 24.64
C ALA A 197 -18.28 -0.68 23.38
N MET A 198 -17.76 -1.34 22.34
CA MET A 198 -17.51 -0.74 21.03
C MET A 198 -18.81 -0.27 20.40
N LEU A 199 -19.83 -1.14 20.31
CA LEU A 199 -21.16 -0.77 19.80
C LEU A 199 -21.73 0.42 20.58
N GLY A 200 -21.60 0.42 21.91
CA GLY A 200 -22.05 1.51 22.78
C GLY A 200 -21.36 2.84 22.48
N SER A 201 -20.09 2.80 22.10
CA SER A 201 -19.27 3.96 21.72
C SER A 201 -19.43 4.35 20.25
N PHE A 202 -19.97 3.48 19.41
CA PHE A 202 -20.19 3.74 17.99
C PHE A 202 -21.40 4.64 17.78
N ASP A 203 -21.15 5.76 17.13
CA ASP A 203 -22.14 6.78 16.82
C ASP A 203 -22.08 7.00 15.31
N MET A 204 -23.20 6.74 14.60
CA MET A 204 -23.23 6.84 13.13
C MET A 204 -22.91 8.29 12.72
N PRO A 205 -21.81 8.55 12.00
CA PRO A 205 -21.54 9.90 11.53
C PRO A 205 -22.57 10.30 10.48
N SER A 206 -22.89 11.59 10.39
CA SER A 206 -23.73 12.09 9.31
C SER A 206 -23.00 11.90 7.99
N TYR A 207 -23.58 11.13 7.06
CA TYR A 207 -23.04 10.90 5.73
C TYR A 207 -24.01 11.46 4.70
N TYR A 208 -23.48 12.24 3.77
CA TYR A 208 -24.20 12.79 2.63
C TYR A 208 -23.55 12.27 1.37
N GLN A 209 -24.37 11.79 0.45
CA GLN A 209 -23.97 11.51 -0.92
C GLN A 209 -24.95 12.22 -1.83
N GLY A 210 -24.47 12.77 -2.94
CA GLY A 210 -25.40 13.32 -3.91
C GLY A 210 -24.83 13.45 -5.29
N ALA A 211 -25.74 13.52 -6.25
CA ALA A 211 -25.46 13.70 -7.65
C ALA A 211 -26.30 14.86 -8.20
N LYS A 212 -25.67 15.76 -8.94
CA LYS A 212 -26.39 16.76 -9.73
C LYS A 212 -26.82 16.13 -11.05
N VAL A 213 -28.13 16.19 -11.33
CA VAL A 213 -28.73 15.73 -12.57
C VAL A 213 -29.72 16.80 -13.01
N SER A 214 -29.32 17.62 -13.98
CA SER A 214 -30.15 18.75 -14.44
C SER A 214 -31.31 18.30 -15.32
N ASP A 215 -31.20 17.14 -15.98
CA ASP A 215 -32.29 16.55 -16.75
C ASP A 215 -33.32 15.90 -15.81
N GLU A 216 -34.58 16.32 -15.92
CA GLU A 216 -35.64 15.94 -14.98
C GLU A 216 -36.00 14.46 -15.07
N GLU A 217 -36.11 13.90 -16.28
CA GLU A 217 -36.44 12.48 -16.50
C GLU A 217 -35.32 11.58 -15.97
N THR A 218 -34.06 11.87 -16.33
CA THR A 218 -32.90 11.14 -15.82
C THR A 218 -32.79 11.25 -14.30
N ARG A 219 -33.11 12.42 -13.73
CA ARG A 219 -33.06 12.66 -12.29
C ARG A 219 -34.09 11.81 -11.54
N GLU A 220 -35.31 11.71 -12.08
CA GLU A 220 -36.35 10.84 -11.52
C GLU A 220 -35.93 9.36 -11.55
N GLU A 221 -35.27 8.90 -12.61
CA GLU A 221 -34.73 7.54 -12.72
C GLU A 221 -33.62 7.27 -11.68
N VAL A 222 -32.65 8.18 -11.55
CA VAL A 222 -31.57 8.08 -10.55
C VAL A 222 -32.16 8.05 -9.14
N PHE A 223 -33.15 8.90 -8.86
CA PHE A 223 -33.84 8.91 -7.57
C PHE A 223 -34.58 7.59 -7.31
N ALA A 224 -35.33 7.07 -8.28
CA ALA A 224 -36.05 5.81 -8.15
C ALA A 224 -35.13 4.61 -7.88
N GLN A 225 -33.94 4.57 -8.50
CA GLN A 225 -32.95 3.53 -8.22
C GLN A 225 -32.39 3.62 -6.80
N LEU A 226 -32.13 4.83 -6.29
CA LEU A 226 -31.70 5.02 -4.91
C LEU A 226 -32.80 4.65 -3.91
N GLU A 227 -34.07 4.96 -4.20
CA GLU A 227 -35.20 4.47 -3.40
C GLU A 227 -35.26 2.93 -3.39
N GLN A 228 -35.05 2.28 -4.54
CA GLN A 228 -34.98 0.83 -4.60
C GLN A 228 -33.84 0.27 -3.74
N SER A 229 -32.68 0.92 -3.70
CA SER A 229 -31.56 0.48 -2.85
C SER A 229 -31.93 0.48 -1.36
N PHE A 230 -32.85 1.35 -0.93
CA PHE A 230 -33.33 1.41 0.44
C PHE A 230 -34.36 0.33 0.77
N SER A 231 -35.01 -0.28 -0.22
CA SER A 231 -35.84 -1.47 0.01
C SER A 231 -35.03 -2.64 0.59
N ILE A 232 -33.70 -2.67 0.38
CA ILE A 232 -32.82 -3.65 1.03
C ILE A 232 -32.80 -3.44 2.55
N LEU A 233 -32.91 -2.20 3.05
CA LEU A 233 -32.97 -1.93 4.48
C LEU A 233 -34.27 -2.50 5.07
N GLU A 234 -35.40 -2.33 4.37
CA GLU A 234 -36.66 -2.98 4.73
C GLU A 234 -36.53 -4.51 4.71
N MET A 235 -35.87 -5.09 3.71
CA MET A 235 -35.62 -6.55 3.68
C MET A 235 -34.68 -7.03 4.79
N MET A 236 -33.66 -6.24 5.17
CA MET A 236 -32.64 -6.61 6.14
C MET A 236 -33.12 -6.46 7.58
N PHE A 237 -33.92 -5.43 7.86
CA PHE A 237 -34.34 -5.07 9.22
C PHE A 237 -35.83 -5.32 9.46
N ASP A 238 -36.60 -5.60 8.40
CA ASP A 238 -38.03 -5.93 8.43
C ASP A 238 -38.80 -4.87 9.24
N ASP A 239 -39.68 -5.22 10.19
CA ASP A 239 -40.43 -4.24 11.00
C ASP A 239 -39.57 -3.31 11.87
N ALA A 240 -38.24 -3.53 11.98
CA ALA A 240 -37.36 -2.56 12.62
C ALA A 240 -37.01 -1.36 11.73
N ALA A 241 -37.26 -1.44 10.42
CA ALA A 241 -37.16 -0.33 9.48
C ALA A 241 -38.52 0.33 9.30
N GLU A 242 -38.74 1.47 9.97
CA GLU A 242 -39.97 2.23 9.86
C GLU A 242 -39.85 3.31 8.78
N PRO A 243 -40.80 3.42 7.83
CA PRO A 243 -40.82 4.51 6.87
C PRO A 243 -40.86 5.87 7.56
N ILE A 244 -40.04 6.80 7.09
CA ILE A 244 -39.95 8.15 7.65
C ILE A 244 -39.90 9.21 6.55
N THR A 245 -40.43 10.39 6.86
CA THR A 245 -40.38 11.57 6.00
C THR A 245 -39.89 12.77 6.79
N ILE A 246 -38.82 13.41 6.33
CA ILE A 246 -38.15 14.53 6.98
C ILE A 246 -38.27 15.76 6.08
N LYS A 247 -38.71 16.89 6.64
CA LYS A 247 -38.80 18.17 5.91
C LYS A 247 -37.65 19.09 6.26
N ARG A 248 -36.99 19.65 5.24
CA ARG A 248 -35.94 20.67 5.35
C ARG A 248 -36.23 21.79 4.38
N GLY A 249 -36.75 22.90 4.90
CA GLY A 249 -37.30 23.98 4.08
C GLY A 249 -38.49 23.48 3.26
N ASP A 250 -38.45 23.70 1.94
CA ASP A 250 -39.47 23.24 1.00
C ASP A 250 -39.19 21.83 0.44
N VAL A 251 -38.08 21.19 0.86
CA VAL A 251 -37.67 19.86 0.40
C VAL A 251 -38.14 18.78 1.36
N GLU A 252 -38.66 17.69 0.79
CA GLU A 252 -39.08 16.49 1.50
C GLU A 252 -38.10 15.34 1.21
N PHE A 253 -37.63 14.68 2.27
CA PHE A 253 -36.75 13.52 2.21
C PHE A 253 -37.48 12.32 2.77
N SER A 254 -37.42 11.17 2.08
CA SER A 254 -38.15 9.96 2.44
C SER A 254 -37.21 8.76 2.48
N GLY A 255 -37.50 7.81 3.36
CA GLY A 255 -36.71 6.60 3.52
C GLY A 255 -37.11 5.86 4.79
N TYR A 256 -36.11 5.37 5.54
CA TYR A 256 -36.34 4.54 6.70
C TYR A 256 -35.58 5.04 7.93
N LYS A 257 -36.20 4.87 9.09
CA LYS A 257 -35.54 4.90 10.38
C LYS A 257 -35.43 3.46 10.88
N VAL A 258 -34.22 3.04 11.23
CA VAL A 258 -34.00 1.73 11.86
C VAL A 258 -33.92 1.92 13.37
N ASP A 259 -34.85 1.34 14.10
CA ASP A 259 -34.91 1.41 15.57
C ASP A 259 -34.24 0.19 16.20
N GLY A 260 -33.11 0.40 16.85
CA GLY A 260 -32.38 -0.65 17.55
C GLY A 260 -33.16 -1.25 18.72
N LYS A 261 -34.18 -0.57 19.26
CA LYS A 261 -35.08 -1.14 20.25
C LYS A 261 -35.90 -2.29 19.65
N ILE A 262 -36.43 -2.12 18.44
CA ILE A 262 -37.16 -3.17 17.74
C ILE A 262 -36.19 -4.32 17.39
N LEU A 263 -34.98 -4.01 16.90
CA LEU A 263 -33.95 -5.04 16.66
C LEU A 263 -33.61 -5.83 17.92
N SER A 264 -33.50 -5.16 19.07
CA SER A 264 -33.28 -5.82 20.36
C SER A 264 -34.47 -6.68 20.78
N GLU A 265 -35.71 -6.27 20.49
CA GLU A 265 -36.92 -7.04 20.82
C GLU A 265 -37.05 -8.30 19.94
N LYS A 266 -36.52 -8.27 18.71
CA LYS A 266 -36.48 -9.41 17.78
C LYS A 266 -35.49 -10.51 18.13
N ILE A 267 -34.53 -10.24 19.01
CA ILE A 267 -33.67 -11.28 19.57
C ILE A 267 -34.55 -12.11 20.51
N ASP A 268 -35.14 -13.16 19.95
CA ASP A 268 -36.11 -14.05 20.58
C ASP A 268 -35.47 -14.99 21.61
N ASP A 269 -36.32 -15.65 22.40
CA ASP A 269 -35.86 -16.52 23.48
C ASP A 269 -35.03 -17.69 22.94
N ASP A 270 -35.35 -18.21 21.74
CA ASP A 270 -34.58 -19.29 21.09
C ASP A 270 -33.15 -18.80 20.74
N THR A 271 -33.03 -17.61 20.15
CA THR A 271 -31.72 -16.98 19.86
C THR A 271 -30.95 -16.67 21.15
N ILE A 272 -31.64 -16.23 22.22
CA ILE A 272 -31.01 -16.02 23.53
C ILE A 272 -30.52 -17.34 24.11
N GLU A 273 -31.31 -18.41 24.03
CA GLU A 273 -30.93 -19.76 24.48
C GLU A 273 -29.70 -20.26 23.70
N GLU A 274 -29.64 -20.08 22.38
CA GLU A 274 -28.46 -20.38 21.56
C GLU A 274 -27.25 -19.53 21.96
N MET A 275 -27.41 -18.22 22.17
CA MET A 275 -26.32 -17.34 22.61
C MET A 275 -25.83 -17.71 24.02
N GLN A 276 -26.71 -18.14 24.91
CA GLN A 276 -26.38 -18.58 26.28
C GLN A 276 -25.53 -19.87 26.30
N GLU A 277 -25.47 -20.61 25.19
CA GLU A 277 -24.55 -21.73 25.06
C GLU A 277 -23.09 -21.27 25.17
N VAL A 278 -22.77 -20.01 24.85
CA VAL A 278 -21.37 -19.52 24.86
C VAL A 278 -21.17 -18.13 25.49
N ILE A 279 -22.23 -17.34 25.70
CA ILE A 279 -22.18 -15.97 26.26
C ILE A 279 -23.00 -15.89 27.55
N ASP A 280 -22.46 -15.24 28.58
CA ASP A 280 -23.21 -14.98 29.81
C ASP A 280 -24.48 -14.16 29.55
N ILE A 281 -25.60 -14.53 30.18
CA ILE A 281 -26.87 -13.82 30.03
C ILE A 281 -26.77 -12.33 30.38
N ALA A 282 -25.91 -11.96 31.33
CA ALA A 282 -25.68 -10.56 31.68
C ALA A 282 -25.09 -9.75 30.51
N ASP A 283 -24.22 -10.38 29.70
CA ASP A 283 -23.61 -9.74 28.54
C ASP A 283 -24.56 -9.71 27.34
N ILE A 284 -25.39 -10.74 27.17
CA ILE A 284 -26.49 -10.73 26.19
C ILE A 284 -27.49 -9.61 26.52
N GLU A 285 -27.89 -9.46 27.79
CA GLU A 285 -28.76 -8.37 28.24
C GLU A 285 -28.10 -7.00 28.05
N ALA A 286 -26.80 -6.87 28.32
CA ALA A 286 -26.04 -5.65 28.07
C ALA A 286 -25.97 -5.31 26.58
N PHE A 287 -25.76 -6.30 25.72
CA PHE A 287 -25.79 -6.16 24.26
C PHE A 287 -27.16 -5.70 23.79
N LYS A 288 -28.24 -6.40 24.19
CA LYS A 288 -29.62 -6.02 23.88
C LYS A 288 -29.92 -4.58 24.30
N LYS A 289 -29.57 -4.21 25.54
CA LYS A 289 -29.74 -2.85 26.04
C LYS A 289 -28.96 -1.81 25.23
N THR A 290 -27.73 -2.14 24.82
CA THR A 290 -26.88 -1.26 24.01
C THR A 290 -27.46 -1.11 22.61
N LEU A 291 -27.82 -2.20 21.96
CA LEU A 291 -28.50 -2.21 20.66
C LEU A 291 -29.80 -1.39 20.71
N ALA A 292 -30.59 -1.55 21.77
CA ALA A 292 -31.83 -0.78 21.99
C ALA A 292 -31.62 0.73 22.13
N SER A 293 -30.40 1.18 22.42
CA SER A 293 -30.05 2.60 22.48
C SER A 293 -29.60 3.19 21.14
N LYS A 294 -29.42 2.34 20.12
CA LYS A 294 -28.93 2.75 18.80
C LYS A 294 -30.08 2.88 17.83
N SER A 295 -29.96 3.84 16.92
CA SER A 295 -30.86 4.04 15.81
C SER A 295 -30.08 4.75 14.72
N PHE A 296 -30.55 4.60 13.49
CA PHE A 296 -30.07 5.42 12.39
C PHE A 296 -31.20 5.73 11.42
N VAL A 297 -31.01 6.78 10.66
CA VAL A 297 -31.93 7.27 9.64
C VAL A 297 -31.22 7.19 8.30
N ALA A 298 -31.90 6.67 7.29
CA ALA A 298 -31.45 6.65 5.90
C ALA A 298 -32.56 7.27 5.04
N VAL A 299 -32.33 8.43 4.42
CA VAL A 299 -33.34 9.12 3.59
C VAL A 299 -32.75 9.62 2.27
N ASN A 300 -33.60 9.63 1.24
CA ASN A 300 -33.31 10.23 -0.06
C ASN A 300 -34.22 11.43 -0.30
N GLY A 301 -33.75 12.42 -1.05
CA GLY A 301 -34.57 13.56 -1.48
C GLY A 301 -33.97 14.28 -2.68
N ILE A 302 -34.81 15.11 -3.32
CA ILE A 302 -34.39 15.95 -4.43
C ILE A 302 -34.36 17.41 -3.97
N MET A 303 -33.19 18.04 -3.98
CA MET A 303 -33.00 19.46 -3.65
C MET A 303 -32.41 20.18 -4.85
N ASP A 304 -33.13 21.18 -5.37
CA ASP A 304 -32.79 21.83 -6.64
C ASP A 304 -32.63 20.75 -7.74
N ASP A 305 -31.46 20.67 -8.39
CA ASP A 305 -31.13 19.64 -9.38
C ASP A 305 -30.33 18.45 -8.79
N TYR A 306 -30.28 18.32 -7.46
CA TYR A 306 -29.49 17.28 -6.80
C TYR A 306 -30.37 16.16 -6.26
N VAL A 307 -30.00 14.93 -6.58
CA VAL A 307 -30.45 13.74 -5.86
C VAL A 307 -29.51 13.51 -4.69
N ILE A 308 -30.05 13.45 -3.47
CA ILE A 308 -29.26 13.36 -2.24
C ILE A 308 -29.70 12.15 -1.44
N THR A 309 -28.71 11.40 -0.98
CA THR A 309 -28.82 10.32 -0.01
C THR A 309 -28.15 10.76 1.29
N PHE A 310 -28.81 10.49 2.41
CA PHE A 310 -28.31 10.82 3.73
C PHE A 310 -28.40 9.63 4.68
N PHE A 311 -27.37 9.47 5.52
CA PHE A 311 -27.38 8.60 6.69
C PHE A 311 -26.98 9.39 7.93
N GLY A 312 -27.62 9.13 9.07
CA GLY A 312 -27.29 9.77 10.35
C GLY A 312 -27.90 9.03 11.53
N GLN A 313 -27.66 9.48 12.76
CA GLN A 313 -28.22 8.85 13.96
C GLN A 313 -29.70 9.19 14.11
N SER A 314 -30.05 10.39 13.68
CA SER A 314 -31.36 10.97 13.86
C SER A 314 -31.74 11.87 12.68
N GLU A 315 -32.99 12.28 12.67
CA GLU A 315 -33.47 13.26 11.70
C GLU A 315 -32.73 14.59 11.83
N GLU A 316 -32.39 15.01 13.06
CA GLU A 316 -31.76 16.30 13.36
C GLU A 316 -30.39 16.46 12.69
N ASP A 317 -29.72 15.34 12.39
CA ASP A 317 -28.41 15.32 11.74
C ASP A 317 -28.47 15.70 10.25
N LEU A 318 -29.66 15.63 9.61
CA LEU A 318 -29.84 16.10 8.23
C LEU A 318 -29.86 17.64 8.21
N VAL A 319 -28.69 18.25 8.07
CA VAL A 319 -28.54 19.71 8.07
C VAL A 319 -28.11 20.23 6.69
N PHE A 320 -28.75 21.31 6.25
CA PHE A 320 -28.33 22.12 5.10
C PHE A 320 -28.30 23.60 5.48
N VAL A 321 -27.40 24.37 4.87
CA VAL A 321 -27.25 25.81 5.12
C VAL A 321 -27.52 26.65 3.88
N ASP A 322 -28.00 27.88 4.08
CA ASP A 322 -28.33 28.83 3.01
C ASP A 322 -27.23 29.88 2.74
N LYS A 323 -26.37 30.13 3.73
CA LYS A 323 -25.34 31.16 3.65
C LYS A 323 -23.98 30.53 3.42
N ALA A 324 -23.20 31.14 2.53
CA ALA A 324 -21.87 30.64 2.18
C ALA A 324 -20.94 30.62 3.40
N GLU A 325 -21.07 31.58 4.32
CA GLU A 325 -20.30 31.71 5.54
C GLU A 325 -20.58 30.63 6.59
N ASP A 326 -21.75 29.99 6.50
CA ASP A 326 -22.15 28.87 7.37
C ASP A 326 -21.83 27.51 6.73
N SER A 327 -21.36 27.50 5.47
CA SER A 327 -21.13 26.29 4.68
C SER A 327 -19.71 25.76 4.75
N LEU A 328 -19.50 24.55 4.21
CA LEU A 328 -18.17 23.96 4.04
C LEU A 328 -17.20 24.88 3.26
N CYS A 329 -17.69 25.73 2.36
CA CYS A 329 -16.86 26.71 1.65
C CYS A 329 -16.15 27.72 2.58
N ALA A 330 -16.67 27.93 3.79
CA ALA A 330 -16.05 28.78 4.81
C ALA A 330 -14.99 28.04 5.63
N HIS A 331 -14.85 26.72 5.48
CA HIS A 331 -13.87 25.94 6.22
C HIS A 331 -12.44 26.37 5.86
N LYS A 332 -11.55 26.44 6.86
CA LYS A 332 -10.22 27.04 6.70
C LYS A 332 -9.36 26.30 5.68
N SER A 333 -9.45 24.98 5.64
CA SER A 333 -8.66 24.14 4.73
C SER A 333 -9.14 24.25 3.27
N MET A 334 -10.36 24.75 3.03
CA MET A 334 -10.86 25.05 1.69
C MET A 334 -10.19 26.26 1.05
N ALA A 335 -9.51 27.10 1.84
CA ALA A 335 -8.65 28.17 1.32
C ALA A 335 -7.56 27.66 0.37
N PHE A 336 -7.17 26.39 0.49
CA PHE A 336 -6.24 25.76 -0.46
C PHE A 336 -6.72 25.86 -1.92
N VAL A 337 -8.03 25.73 -2.15
CA VAL A 337 -8.62 25.71 -3.49
C VAL A 337 -8.55 27.08 -4.18
N ASP A 338 -8.34 28.17 -3.43
CA ASP A 338 -8.37 29.55 -3.94
C ASP A 338 -7.44 29.76 -5.14
N SER A 339 -6.24 29.18 -5.09
CA SER A 339 -5.24 29.28 -6.16
C SER A 339 -5.64 28.53 -7.44
N TYR A 340 -6.72 27.75 -7.38
CA TYR A 340 -7.19 26.88 -8.46
C TYR A 340 -8.61 27.21 -8.93
N LEU A 341 -9.30 28.20 -8.33
CA LEU A 341 -10.68 28.57 -8.69
C LEU A 341 -10.83 29.03 -10.16
N SER A 342 -9.74 29.46 -10.79
CA SER A 342 -9.71 29.83 -12.20
C SER A 342 -9.47 28.64 -13.15
N LYS A 343 -9.20 27.44 -12.63
CA LYS A 343 -8.94 26.22 -13.40
C LYS A 343 -10.24 25.45 -13.66
N ASP A 344 -10.21 24.53 -14.61
CA ASP A 344 -11.30 23.57 -14.83
C ASP A 344 -11.11 22.41 -13.84
N LEU A 345 -11.69 22.57 -12.65
CA LEU A 345 -11.59 21.58 -11.57
C LEU A 345 -12.41 20.33 -11.95
N LEU A 346 -11.78 19.17 -11.85
CA LEU A 346 -12.42 17.87 -11.98
C LEU A 346 -12.76 17.26 -10.62
N THR A 347 -11.92 17.51 -9.61
CA THR A 347 -12.16 16.97 -8.27
C THR A 347 -11.69 17.96 -7.24
N VAL A 348 -12.43 18.06 -6.14
CA VAL A 348 -11.99 18.75 -4.92
C VAL A 348 -12.17 17.78 -3.77
N GLY A 349 -11.14 17.67 -2.95
CA GLY A 349 -11.12 16.82 -1.76
C GLY A 349 -10.69 17.61 -0.53
N TYR A 350 -11.23 17.24 0.62
CA TYR A 350 -10.90 17.79 1.92
C TYR A 350 -11.09 16.71 2.99
N CYS A 351 -10.19 16.68 3.97
CA CYS A 351 -10.28 15.80 5.12
C CYS A 351 -9.63 16.43 6.35
N GLU A 352 -10.29 16.40 7.49
CA GLU A 352 -9.75 16.84 8.78
C GLU A 352 -8.62 15.92 9.27
N ALA A 353 -7.71 16.52 10.04
CA ALA A 353 -6.67 15.76 10.74
C ALA A 353 -7.25 14.63 11.59
N ASP A 354 -8.37 14.84 12.30
CA ASP A 354 -8.95 13.84 13.20
C ASP A 354 -9.50 12.62 12.42
N VAL A 355 -10.04 12.83 11.21
CA VAL A 355 -10.43 11.73 10.32
C VAL A 355 -9.21 11.01 9.78
N MET A 356 -8.17 11.76 9.40
CA MET A 356 -6.90 11.18 8.96
C MET A 356 -6.16 10.45 10.09
N ASP A 357 -6.32 10.86 11.35
CA ASP A 357 -5.73 10.21 12.52
C ASP A 357 -6.38 8.85 12.77
N GLY A 358 -7.73 8.82 12.72
CA GLY A 358 -8.51 7.59 12.83
C GLY A 358 -8.29 6.60 11.69
N VAL A 359 -7.72 7.01 10.56
CA VAL A 359 -7.32 6.13 9.44
C VAL A 359 -5.80 5.92 9.40
N GLY A 360 -4.99 6.82 9.96
CA GLY A 360 -3.54 6.78 9.92
C GLY A 360 -2.94 6.79 8.51
N SER A 361 -1.61 6.69 8.43
CA SER A 361 -0.97 6.21 7.20
C SER A 361 -1.16 4.70 7.10
N LEU A 362 -1.23 4.15 5.88
CA LEU A 362 -1.28 2.69 5.68
C LEU A 362 -0.16 1.97 6.43
N SER A 363 1.04 2.55 6.46
CA SER A 363 2.18 2.00 7.20
C SER A 363 1.94 2.00 8.71
N SER A 364 1.39 3.08 9.27
CA SER A 364 1.05 3.17 10.70
C SER A 364 0.02 2.10 11.10
N ILE A 365 -1.02 1.91 10.28
CA ILE A 365 -2.00 0.84 10.48
C ILE A 365 -1.30 -0.53 10.50
N VAL A 366 -0.42 -0.80 9.53
CA VAL A 366 0.30 -2.08 9.46
C VAL A 366 1.13 -2.32 10.72
N TYR A 367 1.84 -1.30 11.22
CA TYR A 367 2.62 -1.44 12.46
C TYR A 367 1.73 -1.75 13.69
N ARG A 368 0.60 -1.04 13.84
CA ARG A 368 -0.37 -1.29 14.92
C ARG A 368 -1.00 -2.68 14.84
N MET A 369 -1.34 -3.12 13.64
CA MET A 369 -1.90 -4.45 13.38
C MET A 369 -0.89 -5.56 13.68
N VAL A 370 0.37 -5.41 13.27
CA VAL A 370 1.43 -6.37 13.61
C VAL A 370 1.69 -6.38 15.11
N GLY A 371 1.70 -5.22 15.78
CA GLY A 371 1.83 -5.15 17.24
C GLY A 371 0.68 -5.85 17.97
N SER A 372 -0.56 -5.66 17.51
CA SER A 372 -1.74 -6.35 18.06
C SER A 372 -1.66 -7.86 17.85
N PHE A 373 -1.26 -8.31 16.66
CA PHE A 373 -1.03 -9.73 16.35
C PHE A 373 0.09 -10.32 17.23
N ALA A 374 1.21 -9.59 17.40
CA ALA A 374 2.33 -10.02 18.24
C ALA A 374 1.94 -10.13 19.72
N ASN A 375 1.16 -9.18 20.24
CA ASN A 375 0.60 -9.27 21.59
C ASN A 375 -0.33 -10.47 21.74
N GLY A 376 -1.14 -10.78 20.72
CA GLY A 376 -2.01 -11.96 20.72
C GLY A 376 -1.23 -13.27 20.74
N LEU A 377 -0.16 -13.36 19.93
CA LEU A 377 0.77 -14.50 19.98
C LEU A 377 1.42 -14.62 21.36
N LYS A 378 1.91 -13.51 21.93
CA LYS A 378 2.58 -13.49 23.23
C LYS A 378 1.66 -14.04 24.32
N ASP A 379 0.46 -13.49 24.43
CA ASP A 379 -0.48 -13.89 25.48
C ASP A 379 -0.96 -15.32 25.27
N GLY A 380 -1.12 -15.77 24.02
CA GLY A 380 -1.43 -17.17 23.71
C GLY A 380 -0.31 -18.13 24.08
N LEU A 381 0.95 -17.75 23.87
CA LEU A 381 2.10 -18.55 24.26
C LEU A 381 2.23 -18.63 25.78
N GLY A 382 2.00 -17.52 26.49
CA GLY A 382 2.02 -17.49 27.95
C GLY A 382 0.96 -18.38 28.61
N ASP A 383 -0.15 -18.67 27.90
CA ASP A 383 -1.18 -19.61 28.35
C ASP A 383 -0.92 -21.06 27.90
N ALA A 384 -0.09 -21.27 26.88
CA ALA A 384 0.18 -22.57 26.29
C ALA A 384 1.06 -23.43 27.22
N SER A 385 0.64 -24.66 27.45
CA SER A 385 1.35 -25.56 28.39
C SER A 385 2.13 -26.67 27.72
N SER A 386 1.76 -27.04 26.50
CA SER A 386 2.34 -28.14 25.72
C SER A 386 3.40 -27.66 24.74
N LEU A 387 3.49 -26.35 24.48
CA LEU A 387 4.53 -25.74 23.62
C LEU A 387 5.90 -25.54 24.32
N GLY A 388 6.01 -25.91 25.59
CA GLY A 388 7.24 -25.76 26.39
C GLY A 388 7.44 -24.33 26.90
N ASP A 389 8.67 -24.00 27.32
CA ASP A 389 9.00 -22.66 27.84
C ASP A 389 9.13 -21.65 26.69
N THR A 390 8.21 -20.69 26.60
CA THR A 390 8.11 -19.70 25.51
C THR A 390 8.54 -18.28 25.89
N GLN A 391 9.08 -18.08 27.10
CA GLN A 391 9.36 -16.75 27.64
C GLN A 391 10.30 -15.92 26.76
N ASP A 392 11.24 -16.57 26.06
CA ASP A 392 12.15 -15.90 25.14
C ASP A 392 11.44 -15.35 23.90
N VAL A 393 10.49 -16.10 23.34
CA VAL A 393 9.66 -15.66 22.21
C VAL A 393 8.69 -14.57 22.66
N GLU A 394 8.10 -14.69 23.86
CA GLU A 394 7.19 -13.69 24.42
C GLU A 394 7.86 -12.32 24.57
N VAL A 395 9.10 -12.27 25.07
CA VAL A 395 9.88 -11.03 25.18
C VAL A 395 10.15 -10.40 23.81
N LEU A 396 10.46 -11.21 22.79
CA LEU A 396 10.69 -10.71 21.43
C LEU A 396 9.40 -10.17 20.79
N LEU A 397 8.27 -10.84 20.98
CA LEU A 397 6.95 -10.37 20.52
C LEU A 397 6.54 -9.06 21.19
N GLU A 398 6.82 -8.90 22.49
CA GLU A 398 6.60 -7.64 23.19
C GLU A 398 7.50 -6.53 22.64
N SER A 399 8.79 -6.81 22.41
CA SER A 399 9.71 -5.85 21.79
C SER A 399 9.25 -5.44 20.39
N LEU A 400 8.80 -6.40 19.57
CA LEU A 400 8.26 -6.15 18.24
C LEU A 400 7.05 -5.21 18.29
N SER A 401 6.13 -5.48 19.21
CA SER A 401 4.94 -4.64 19.43
C SER A 401 5.31 -3.21 19.83
N GLN A 402 6.17 -3.05 20.85
CA GLN A 402 6.62 -1.73 21.32
C GLN A 402 7.41 -0.94 20.26
N GLN A 403 8.23 -1.61 19.46
CA GLN A 403 8.96 -0.98 18.36
C GLN A 403 8.00 -0.57 17.22
N GLY A 404 7.01 -1.40 16.90
CA GLY A 404 5.94 -1.07 15.96
C GLY A 404 5.14 0.16 16.38
N GLU A 405 4.76 0.26 17.66
CA GLU A 405 4.11 1.46 18.21
C GLU A 405 4.99 2.72 18.08
N LYS A 406 6.29 2.60 18.38
CA LYS A 406 7.23 3.70 18.19
C LYS A 406 7.31 4.15 16.73
N LEU A 407 7.35 3.22 15.77
CA LEU A 407 7.32 3.56 14.34
C LEU A 407 5.99 4.20 13.92
N ALA A 408 4.86 3.65 14.37
CA ALA A 408 3.53 4.22 14.14
C ALA A 408 3.43 5.66 14.67
N SER A 409 4.05 5.95 15.82
CA SER A 409 4.03 7.29 16.45
C SER A 409 4.81 8.36 15.69
N LEU A 410 5.69 7.99 14.75
CA LEU A 410 6.40 8.94 13.88
C LEU A 410 5.50 9.51 12.79
N PHE A 411 4.36 8.86 12.54
CA PHE A 411 3.36 9.37 11.61
C PHE A 411 2.54 10.45 12.30
N THR A 412 2.55 11.64 11.71
CA THR A 412 1.76 12.79 12.15
C THR A 412 0.82 13.18 11.06
N VAL A 413 -0.41 13.54 11.42
CA VAL A 413 -1.45 13.96 10.47
C VAL A 413 -1.75 15.45 10.58
N SER A 414 -2.25 16.00 9.49
CA SER A 414 -2.75 17.38 9.40
C SER A 414 -3.94 17.41 8.44
N ASP A 415 -4.77 18.46 8.54
CA ASP A 415 -5.86 18.66 7.58
C ASP A 415 -5.32 18.58 6.16
N SER A 416 -6.00 17.78 5.35
CA SER A 416 -5.68 17.57 3.94
C SER A 416 -6.68 18.29 3.05
N ALA A 417 -6.18 18.86 1.95
CA ALA A 417 -7.02 19.35 0.87
C ALA A 417 -6.35 19.04 -0.47
N GLY A 418 -7.15 18.71 -1.47
CA GLY A 418 -6.69 18.28 -2.78
C GLY A 418 -7.55 18.82 -3.91
N VAL A 419 -6.93 19.04 -5.06
CA VAL A 419 -7.63 19.35 -6.30
C VAL A 419 -7.10 18.50 -7.44
N VAL A 420 -7.99 18.10 -8.34
CA VAL A 420 -7.66 17.54 -9.65
C VAL A 420 -8.18 18.49 -10.70
N TYR A 421 -7.37 18.84 -11.70
CA TYR A 421 -7.77 19.75 -12.77
C TYR A 421 -7.07 19.42 -14.08
N LEU A 422 -7.64 19.92 -15.17
CA LEU A 422 -7.09 19.74 -16.52
C LEU A 422 -6.25 20.96 -16.93
N GLU A 423 -4.97 20.74 -17.21
CA GLU A 423 -4.05 21.71 -17.78
C GLU A 423 -2.84 20.98 -18.38
N ASP A 424 -2.75 20.92 -19.71
CA ASP A 424 -1.76 20.12 -20.44
C ASP A 424 -1.78 18.63 -20.03
N GLY A 425 -2.96 18.09 -19.75
CA GLY A 425 -3.16 16.77 -19.16
C GLY A 425 -3.81 16.85 -17.77
N ILE A 426 -3.64 15.82 -16.94
CA ILE A 426 -4.22 15.75 -15.60
C ILE A 426 -3.18 16.23 -14.58
N LYS A 427 -3.57 17.16 -13.71
CA LYS A 427 -2.79 17.60 -12.57
C LYS A 427 -3.53 17.33 -11.27
N ILE A 428 -2.82 16.84 -10.28
CA ILE A 428 -3.31 16.58 -8.93
C ILE A 428 -2.40 17.33 -7.96
N GLU A 429 -3.00 18.13 -7.11
CA GLU A 429 -2.30 18.94 -6.12
C GLU A 429 -2.92 18.71 -4.76
N VAL A 430 -2.12 18.23 -3.79
CA VAL A 430 -2.56 17.91 -2.43
C VAL A 430 -1.67 18.63 -1.43
N VAL A 431 -2.25 19.19 -0.37
CA VAL A 431 -1.56 19.75 0.80
C VAL A 431 -2.01 19.04 2.07
N GLY A 432 -1.08 18.83 3.01
CA GLY A 432 -1.37 18.21 4.30
C GLY A 432 -1.48 16.69 4.23
N GLY A 433 -2.35 16.12 5.07
CA GLY A 433 -2.47 14.67 5.27
C GLY A 433 -1.37 14.12 6.20
N SER A 434 -1.13 12.82 6.11
CA SER A 434 -0.02 12.16 6.81
C SER A 434 1.33 12.66 6.30
N ASN A 435 2.26 12.91 7.21
CA ASN A 435 3.67 13.09 6.87
C ASN A 435 4.26 11.79 6.28
N SER A 436 5.49 11.91 5.77
CA SER A 436 6.31 10.81 5.28
C SER A 436 7.57 10.69 6.15
N PRO A 437 7.51 10.05 7.33
CA PRO A 437 8.64 10.01 8.26
C PRO A 437 9.87 9.27 7.70
N ALA A 438 9.69 8.46 6.66
CA ALA A 438 10.80 7.82 5.95
C ALA A 438 11.63 8.78 5.08
N LEU A 439 11.13 10.00 4.82
CA LEU A 439 11.73 10.95 3.89
C LEU A 439 12.16 12.24 4.58
N ASP A 440 13.39 12.68 4.32
CA ASP A 440 13.80 14.06 4.60
C ASP A 440 13.30 14.98 3.47
N LEU A 441 12.15 15.63 3.72
CA LEU A 441 11.53 16.54 2.75
C LEU A 441 12.21 17.91 2.65
N ASP A 442 13.14 18.22 3.55
CA ASP A 442 13.84 19.51 3.63
C ASP A 442 15.23 19.45 2.97
N ALA A 443 15.84 18.26 2.86
CA ALA A 443 17.13 18.05 2.22
C ALA A 443 17.10 18.38 0.71
N PRO A 444 18.11 19.14 0.20
CA PRO A 444 18.27 19.40 -1.22
C PRO A 444 18.80 18.17 -1.96
N HIS A 445 18.34 17.99 -3.20
CA HIS A 445 18.85 16.99 -4.11
C HIS A 445 20.22 17.39 -4.69
N THR A 446 21.11 16.41 -4.80
CA THR A 446 22.38 16.52 -5.54
C THR A 446 22.43 15.58 -6.75
N PHE A 447 21.49 14.63 -6.87
CA PHE A 447 21.40 13.74 -8.03
C PHE A 447 20.52 14.25 -9.18
N SER A 448 20.01 15.49 -9.10
CA SER A 448 19.12 16.04 -10.13
C SER A 448 19.75 16.05 -11.54
N SER A 449 21.08 16.15 -11.68
CA SER A 449 21.74 16.13 -13.00
C SER A 449 21.67 14.77 -13.71
N LEU A 450 21.32 13.70 -13.00
CA LEU A 450 21.19 12.36 -13.59
C LEU A 450 19.91 12.21 -14.43
N GLU A 451 18.95 13.11 -14.29
CA GLU A 451 17.69 13.15 -15.04
C GLU A 451 17.90 13.42 -16.55
N ASP A 452 18.88 14.26 -16.90
CA ASP A 452 19.07 14.82 -18.25
C ASP A 452 19.72 13.87 -19.27
N GLY A 453 19.62 12.55 -19.06
CA GLY A 453 20.17 11.56 -19.98
C GLY A 453 19.33 11.35 -21.23
N SER A 454 19.97 11.32 -22.41
CA SER A 454 19.32 10.84 -23.64
C SER A 454 18.81 9.41 -23.44
N GLY A 455 17.54 9.15 -23.77
CA GLY A 455 16.91 7.84 -23.60
C GLY A 455 16.57 7.46 -22.16
N THR A 456 16.65 8.40 -21.21
CA THR A 456 16.19 8.16 -19.83
C THR A 456 14.68 8.00 -19.81
N LEU A 457 14.23 6.82 -19.42
CA LEU A 457 12.83 6.45 -19.31
C LEU A 457 12.25 6.81 -17.95
N LEU A 458 13.01 6.55 -16.88
CA LEU A 458 12.60 6.79 -15.49
C LEU A 458 13.75 7.43 -14.73
N PHE A 459 13.44 8.48 -13.98
CA PHE A 459 14.33 9.05 -12.96
C PHE A 459 13.53 9.25 -11.68
N ALA A 460 14.00 8.69 -10.57
CA ALA A 460 13.46 8.95 -9.24
C ALA A 460 14.59 9.27 -8.27
N ASN A 461 14.38 10.22 -7.36
CA ASN A 461 15.38 10.68 -6.41
C ASN A 461 14.71 11.12 -5.11
N TRP A 462 15.23 10.64 -3.99
CA TRP A 462 14.72 10.90 -2.64
C TRP A 462 15.86 10.97 -1.63
N VAL A 463 15.55 11.53 -0.47
CA VAL A 463 16.45 11.54 0.69
C VAL A 463 15.75 10.83 1.84
N ASP A 464 16.38 9.80 2.37
CA ASP A 464 15.89 9.00 3.48
C ASP A 464 16.13 9.71 4.82
N ASP A 465 15.16 9.62 5.74
CA ASP A 465 15.32 10.06 7.12
C ASP A 465 16.10 9.02 7.94
N LYS A 466 17.24 9.43 8.51
CA LYS A 466 18.17 8.52 9.22
C LYS A 466 17.56 7.95 10.50
N ASP A 467 16.77 8.73 11.23
CA ASP A 467 16.18 8.30 12.51
C ASP A 467 15.08 7.27 12.26
N TYR A 468 14.24 7.47 11.24
CA TYR A 468 13.28 6.47 10.79
C TYR A 468 13.98 5.20 10.30
N GLY A 469 15.00 5.35 9.44
CA GLY A 469 15.75 4.22 8.88
C GLY A 469 16.36 3.32 9.96
N GLN A 470 16.96 3.90 10.99
CA GLN A 470 17.52 3.14 12.12
C GLN A 470 16.44 2.36 12.87
N LYS A 471 15.32 3.00 13.22
CA LYS A 471 14.20 2.34 13.94
C LYS A 471 13.59 1.21 13.12
N MET A 472 13.50 1.40 11.80
CA MET A 472 13.00 0.38 10.88
C MET A 472 13.95 -0.83 10.86
N LEU A 473 15.26 -0.61 10.81
CA LEU A 473 16.24 -1.71 10.86
C LEU A 473 16.18 -2.47 12.19
N GLU A 474 16.09 -1.78 13.33
CA GLU A 474 15.90 -2.40 14.66
C GLU A 474 14.61 -3.26 14.72
N TYR A 475 13.53 -2.77 14.10
CA TYR A 475 12.27 -3.50 13.98
C TYR A 475 12.40 -4.75 13.10
N MET A 476 13.10 -4.66 11.97
CA MET A 476 13.35 -5.81 11.09
C MET A 476 14.26 -6.86 11.73
N ASP A 477 15.26 -6.43 12.50
CA ASP A 477 16.12 -7.32 13.29
C ASP A 477 15.28 -8.13 14.29
N THR A 478 14.42 -7.44 15.04
CA THR A 478 13.53 -8.07 16.03
C THR A 478 12.54 -9.03 15.37
N LEU A 479 11.96 -8.65 14.22
CA LEU A 479 11.06 -9.52 13.45
C LEU A 479 11.76 -10.79 12.95
N GLY A 480 12.98 -10.64 12.41
CA GLY A 480 13.80 -11.76 11.97
C GLY A 480 14.19 -12.69 13.12
N GLU A 481 14.61 -12.13 14.25
CA GLU A 481 14.94 -12.88 15.46
C GLU A 481 13.72 -13.62 16.02
N THR A 482 12.57 -12.96 16.10
CA THR A 482 11.30 -13.56 16.53
C THR A 482 10.94 -14.76 15.64
N THR A 483 10.98 -14.57 14.32
CA THR A 483 10.64 -15.63 13.35
C THR A 483 11.57 -16.82 13.47
N TYR A 484 12.87 -16.58 13.60
CA TYR A 484 13.87 -17.63 13.78
C TYR A 484 13.67 -18.37 15.12
N MET A 485 13.39 -17.66 16.21
CA MET A 485 13.15 -18.27 17.51
C MET A 485 11.86 -19.11 17.53
N VAL A 486 10.76 -18.60 16.97
CA VAL A 486 9.52 -19.38 16.77
C VAL A 486 9.80 -20.64 15.98
N THR A 487 10.50 -20.53 14.84
CA THR A 487 10.86 -21.68 13.98
C THR A 487 11.66 -22.73 14.76
N LYS A 488 12.64 -22.30 15.57
CA LYS A 488 13.44 -23.19 16.41
C LYS A 488 12.61 -23.90 17.48
N ARG A 489 11.67 -23.19 18.10
CA ARG A 489 10.76 -23.74 19.10
C ARG A 489 9.81 -24.77 18.48
N VAL A 490 9.21 -24.45 17.34
CA VAL A 490 8.37 -25.39 16.58
C VAL A 490 9.17 -26.65 16.24
N ALA A 491 10.38 -26.53 15.67
CA ALA A 491 11.21 -27.69 15.34
C ALA A 491 11.63 -28.54 16.56
N ALA A 492 11.55 -28.01 17.78
CA ALA A 492 11.86 -28.72 19.01
C ALA A 492 10.67 -29.53 19.57
N LEU A 493 9.45 -29.34 19.03
CA LEU A 493 8.27 -30.11 19.43
C LEU A 493 8.43 -31.60 19.07
N ASP A 494 7.80 -32.45 19.86
CA ASP A 494 7.85 -33.91 19.70
C ASP A 494 6.64 -34.40 18.88
N ILE A 495 6.68 -34.15 17.57
CA ILE A 495 5.64 -34.54 16.62
C ILE A 495 6.17 -35.65 15.72
N ASP A 496 5.57 -36.84 15.79
CA ASP A 496 5.97 -38.02 15.02
C ASP A 496 5.30 -38.05 13.64
N ASP A 497 5.72 -37.14 12.76
CA ASP A 497 5.27 -37.04 11.37
C ASP A 497 6.48 -37.01 10.40
N PRO A 498 6.47 -37.75 9.27
CA PRO A 498 7.59 -37.78 8.34
C PRO A 498 7.98 -36.40 7.76
N ASP A 499 7.00 -35.57 7.41
CA ASP A 499 7.25 -34.24 6.82
C ASP A 499 7.76 -33.28 7.90
N PHE A 500 7.23 -33.37 9.13
CA PHE A 500 7.72 -32.61 10.27
C PHE A 500 9.16 -32.98 10.66
N ASN A 501 9.51 -34.26 10.59
CA ASN A 501 10.87 -34.74 10.83
C ASN A 501 11.87 -34.20 9.79
N GLU A 502 11.47 -34.05 8.52
CA GLU A 502 12.29 -33.39 7.50
C GLU A 502 12.45 -31.89 7.81
N PHE A 503 11.38 -31.20 8.17
CA PHE A 503 11.42 -29.80 8.60
C PHE A 503 12.40 -29.60 9.77
N LYS A 504 12.29 -30.42 10.82
CA LYS A 504 13.18 -30.40 11.99
C LYS A 504 14.64 -30.56 11.60
N GLN A 505 14.95 -31.55 10.76
CA GLN A 505 16.31 -31.76 10.25
C GLN A 505 16.83 -30.53 9.47
N GLY A 506 15.97 -29.90 8.67
CA GLY A 506 16.29 -28.66 7.96
C GLY A 506 16.64 -27.51 8.91
N VAL A 507 15.87 -27.31 9.98
CA VAL A 507 16.11 -26.28 10.99
C VAL A 507 17.38 -26.55 11.79
N GLU A 508 17.60 -27.79 12.26
CA GLU A 508 18.83 -28.18 12.97
C GLU A 508 20.07 -27.99 12.10
N MET A 509 19.97 -28.34 10.82
CA MET A 509 21.04 -28.13 9.85
C MET A 509 21.32 -26.64 9.66
N PHE A 510 20.30 -25.81 9.46
CA PHE A 510 20.47 -24.36 9.36
C PHE A 510 21.11 -23.78 10.63
N ASP A 511 20.61 -24.14 11.81
CA ASP A 511 21.09 -23.62 13.09
C ASP A 511 22.55 -23.96 13.36
N GLY A 512 22.90 -25.24 13.19
CA GLY A 512 24.25 -25.73 13.48
C GLY A 512 25.29 -25.34 12.42
N THR A 513 24.85 -25.03 11.20
CA THR A 513 25.75 -24.98 10.04
C THR A 513 25.78 -23.63 9.34
N PHE A 514 24.61 -23.01 9.11
CA PHE A 514 24.48 -21.85 8.23
C PHE A 514 24.16 -20.54 8.97
N ARG A 515 23.58 -20.62 10.17
CA ARG A 515 23.10 -19.45 10.92
C ARG A 515 24.13 -18.34 11.08
N ASN A 516 25.35 -18.66 11.52
CA ASN A 516 26.37 -17.65 11.79
C ASN A 516 26.79 -16.89 10.53
N ASP A 517 26.84 -17.58 9.38
CA ASP A 517 27.21 -16.96 8.12
C ASP A 517 26.03 -16.18 7.52
N ALA A 518 24.79 -16.67 7.67
CA ALA A 518 23.60 -15.91 7.31
C ALA A 518 23.50 -14.59 8.12
N LEU A 519 23.73 -14.64 9.44
CA LEU A 519 23.82 -13.45 10.29
C LEU A 519 24.99 -12.55 9.90
N GLY A 520 26.11 -13.14 9.47
CA GLY A 520 27.25 -12.41 8.94
C GLY A 520 26.89 -11.58 7.70
N ILE A 521 26.16 -12.17 6.76
CA ILE A 521 25.65 -11.48 5.57
C ILE A 521 24.65 -10.39 5.97
N TRP A 522 23.70 -10.72 6.84
CA TRP A 522 22.70 -9.76 7.31
C TRP A 522 23.35 -8.51 7.92
N ARG A 523 24.24 -8.68 8.90
CA ARG A 523 24.95 -7.55 9.55
C ARG A 523 25.76 -6.72 8.56
N ALA A 524 26.38 -7.36 7.58
CA ALA A 524 27.12 -6.64 6.54
C ALA A 524 26.21 -5.73 5.71
N LEU A 525 24.95 -6.14 5.47
CA LEU A 525 23.98 -5.36 4.72
C LEU A 525 23.25 -4.31 5.60
N SER A 526 22.77 -4.72 6.77
CA SER A 526 21.95 -3.88 7.64
C SER A 526 22.77 -2.82 8.41
N ALA A 527 24.02 -3.13 8.77
CA ALA A 527 24.88 -2.21 9.50
C ALA A 527 25.95 -1.59 8.60
N ASP A 528 26.90 -2.39 8.11
CA ASP A 528 28.11 -1.86 7.46
C ASP A 528 27.81 -1.18 6.11
N LEU A 529 26.97 -1.79 5.27
CA LEU A 529 26.56 -1.19 3.99
C LEU A 529 25.73 0.08 4.25
N SER A 530 24.74 0.01 5.13
CA SER A 530 23.89 1.16 5.48
C SER A 530 24.71 2.34 6.02
N ALA A 531 25.68 2.08 6.90
CA ALA A 531 26.56 3.11 7.45
C ALA A 531 27.54 3.68 6.42
N GLY A 532 27.88 2.92 5.37
CA GLY A 532 28.74 3.37 4.28
C GLY A 532 28.03 4.21 3.22
N LEU A 533 26.71 4.07 3.08
CA LEU A 533 25.89 4.81 2.12
C LEU A 533 25.34 6.11 2.74
N GLY A 534 25.19 7.13 1.91
CA GLY A 534 24.55 8.38 2.31
C GLY A 534 23.03 8.33 2.18
N GLY A 535 22.36 9.30 2.81
CA GLY A 535 20.89 9.34 2.87
C GLY A 535 20.19 9.71 1.55
N GLU A 536 20.91 10.24 0.56
CA GLU A 536 20.32 10.53 -0.75
C GLU A 536 20.51 9.34 -1.70
N SER A 537 19.42 8.94 -2.37
CA SER A 537 19.41 7.86 -3.35
C SER A 537 18.66 8.25 -4.63
N ALA A 538 18.99 7.61 -5.74
CA ALA A 538 18.29 7.75 -7.01
C ALA A 538 18.16 6.42 -7.77
N LEU A 539 17.05 6.26 -8.50
CA LEU A 539 16.83 5.20 -9.47
C LEU A 539 16.77 5.82 -10.86
N VAL A 540 17.63 5.34 -11.76
CA VAL A 540 17.67 5.77 -13.16
C VAL A 540 17.49 4.56 -14.07
N VAL A 541 16.58 4.67 -15.05
CA VAL A 541 16.38 3.67 -16.10
C VAL A 541 16.51 4.35 -17.46
N ASP A 542 17.35 3.81 -18.33
CA ASP A 542 17.41 4.22 -19.74
C ASP A 542 17.23 3.02 -20.67
N VAL A 543 17.02 3.28 -21.96
CA VAL A 543 16.73 2.24 -22.97
C VAL A 543 17.84 2.07 -24.02
N ASN A 544 19.07 2.40 -23.64
CA ASN A 544 20.21 2.48 -24.57
C ASN A 544 21.13 1.26 -24.54
N GLY A 545 20.84 0.23 -23.74
CA GLY A 545 21.73 -0.93 -23.58
C GLY A 545 21.73 -1.86 -24.79
N SER A 546 22.87 -2.47 -25.08
CA SER A 546 22.99 -3.54 -26.08
C SER A 546 22.64 -4.92 -25.52
N LEU A 547 21.99 -5.76 -26.33
CA LEU A 547 21.61 -7.11 -25.90
C LEU A 547 22.84 -8.02 -25.66
N PRO A 548 22.78 -8.91 -24.64
CA PRO A 548 23.82 -9.90 -24.41
C PRO A 548 23.92 -10.89 -25.57
N LYS A 549 25.12 -11.38 -25.86
CA LYS A 549 25.42 -12.26 -27.03
C LYS A 549 25.01 -13.72 -26.79
N VAL A 550 23.74 -13.94 -26.48
CA VAL A 550 23.19 -15.24 -26.08
C VAL A 550 23.17 -16.19 -27.29
N PRO A 551 23.56 -17.47 -27.15
CA PRO A 551 23.52 -18.44 -28.23
C PRO A 551 22.10 -18.69 -28.67
N ASN A 552 21.92 -19.03 -29.95
CA ASN A 552 20.62 -19.29 -30.56
C ASN A 552 19.66 -18.10 -30.59
N VAL A 553 20.10 -16.92 -30.15
CA VAL A 553 19.42 -15.66 -30.44
C VAL A 553 19.84 -15.21 -31.85
N PRO A 554 18.90 -14.89 -32.76
CA PRO A 554 19.20 -14.40 -34.09
C PRO A 554 20.17 -13.23 -34.06
N LYS A 555 21.15 -13.25 -34.96
CA LYS A 555 22.24 -12.25 -34.99
C LYS A 555 21.70 -10.84 -35.13
N VAL A 556 20.63 -10.66 -35.90
CA VAL A 556 20.02 -9.34 -36.09
C VAL A 556 19.46 -8.75 -34.79
N LEU A 557 18.93 -9.57 -33.88
CA LEU A 557 18.54 -9.07 -32.55
C LEU A 557 19.77 -8.65 -31.77
N LEU A 558 20.84 -9.45 -31.78
CA LEU A 558 22.07 -9.13 -31.06
C LEU A 558 22.74 -7.84 -31.56
N ASP A 559 22.61 -7.53 -32.85
CA ASP A 559 23.25 -6.37 -33.49
C ASP A 559 22.38 -5.09 -33.43
N GLU A 560 21.04 -5.20 -33.55
CA GLU A 560 20.12 -4.04 -33.63
C GLU A 560 19.22 -3.86 -32.39
N GLY A 561 19.02 -4.90 -31.58
CA GLY A 561 18.11 -4.88 -30.43
C GLY A 561 18.70 -4.13 -29.22
N LYS A 562 17.81 -3.43 -28.49
CA LYS A 562 18.16 -2.65 -27.30
C LYS A 562 17.50 -3.21 -26.05
N MET A 563 18.13 -3.03 -24.91
CA MET A 563 17.59 -3.40 -23.61
C MET A 563 17.65 -2.24 -22.61
N PRO A 564 16.72 -2.20 -21.64
CA PRO A 564 16.79 -1.21 -20.57
C PRO A 564 17.99 -1.46 -19.66
N ARG A 565 18.60 -0.38 -19.19
CA ARG A 565 19.65 -0.40 -18.17
C ARG A 565 19.12 0.28 -16.92
N ILE A 566 19.31 -0.38 -15.78
CA ILE A 566 18.81 0.08 -14.49
C ILE A 566 20.02 0.42 -13.63
N GLY A 567 19.99 1.57 -12.97
CA GLY A 567 21.02 2.02 -12.05
C GLY A 567 20.39 2.59 -10.78
N PHE A 568 20.69 1.96 -9.65
CA PHE A 568 20.52 2.57 -8.34
C PHE A 568 21.80 3.32 -7.98
N VAL A 569 21.67 4.56 -7.54
CA VAL A 569 22.76 5.47 -7.19
C VAL A 569 22.57 5.94 -5.75
N SER A 570 23.62 5.93 -4.96
CA SER A 570 23.63 6.51 -3.62
C SER A 570 24.96 7.21 -3.36
N LYS A 571 24.99 8.13 -2.38
CA LYS A 571 26.24 8.74 -1.93
C LYS A 571 27.08 7.74 -1.14
N VAL A 572 28.38 7.96 -1.13
CA VAL A 572 29.30 7.27 -0.22
C VAL A 572 29.59 8.19 0.96
N ASP A 573 29.07 7.85 2.13
CA ASP A 573 29.37 8.56 3.38
C ASP A 573 30.64 7.99 4.03
N ASP A 574 30.85 6.66 3.98
CA ASP A 574 32.05 5.99 4.51
C ASP A 574 32.49 4.80 3.65
N ARG A 575 33.53 5.02 2.84
CA ARG A 575 34.14 4.01 1.96
C ARG A 575 34.71 2.81 2.74
N SER A 576 35.18 3.01 3.97
CA SER A 576 35.75 1.95 4.78
C SER A 576 34.68 0.98 5.27
N GLN A 577 33.48 1.48 5.58
CA GLN A 577 32.33 0.66 5.94
C GLN A 577 31.81 -0.16 4.76
N LEU A 578 31.76 0.43 3.55
CA LEU A 578 31.44 -0.33 2.34
C LEU A 578 32.43 -1.49 2.11
N GLN A 579 33.73 -1.25 2.34
CA GLN A 579 34.75 -2.29 2.24
C GLN A 579 34.59 -3.37 3.31
N ALA A 580 34.27 -2.97 4.55
CA ALA A 580 34.02 -3.90 5.65
C ALA A 580 32.82 -4.80 5.36
N SER A 581 31.71 -4.21 4.92
CA SER A 581 30.51 -4.90 4.45
C SER A 581 30.85 -5.97 3.41
N TRP A 582 31.51 -5.58 2.32
CA TRP A 582 31.85 -6.53 1.25
C TRP A 582 32.75 -7.67 1.73
N LYS A 583 33.75 -7.37 2.56
CA LYS A 583 34.64 -8.38 3.12
C LYS A 583 33.88 -9.39 3.96
N GLN A 584 32.91 -8.92 4.76
CA GLN A 584 32.08 -9.78 5.60
C GLN A 584 31.15 -10.66 4.75
N ILE A 585 30.47 -10.08 3.75
CA ILE A 585 29.64 -10.84 2.79
C ILE A 585 30.46 -11.94 2.12
N ASN A 586 31.63 -11.59 1.56
CA ASN A 586 32.49 -12.55 0.87
C ASN A 586 32.95 -13.68 1.81
N THR A 587 33.38 -13.34 3.02
CA THR A 587 33.84 -14.33 4.00
C THR A 587 32.72 -15.30 4.39
N SER A 588 31.51 -14.80 4.63
CA SER A 588 30.35 -15.62 4.96
C SER A 588 29.88 -16.48 3.78
N ALA A 589 29.85 -15.92 2.57
CA ALA A 589 29.50 -16.66 1.35
C ALA A 589 30.51 -17.79 1.05
N GLU A 590 31.82 -17.55 1.20
CA GLU A 590 32.86 -18.58 1.04
C GLU A 590 32.65 -19.75 2.01
N LYS A 591 32.30 -19.46 3.27
CA LYS A 591 32.02 -20.49 4.26
C LYS A 591 30.77 -21.29 3.93
N ILE A 592 29.68 -20.63 3.54
CA ILE A 592 28.45 -21.29 3.11
C ILE A 592 28.73 -22.22 1.93
N LEU A 593 29.38 -21.71 0.88
CA LEU A 593 29.72 -22.50 -0.31
C LEU A 593 30.62 -23.68 0.01
N LYS A 594 31.62 -23.48 0.89
CA LYS A 594 32.48 -24.57 1.36
C LYS A 594 31.65 -25.66 2.05
N THR A 595 30.77 -25.27 2.97
CA THR A 595 29.92 -26.24 3.67
C THR A 595 28.98 -26.97 2.71
N VAL A 596 28.32 -26.26 1.79
CA VAL A 596 27.47 -26.90 0.79
C VAL A 596 28.28 -27.87 -0.07
N SER A 597 29.49 -27.48 -0.49
CA SER A 597 30.40 -28.35 -1.28
C SER A 597 30.73 -29.64 -0.54
N GLU A 598 31.03 -29.55 0.76
CA GLU A 598 31.30 -30.70 1.62
C GLU A 598 30.07 -31.60 1.76
N MET A 599 28.86 -31.03 1.82
CA MET A 599 27.60 -31.77 1.92
C MET A 599 27.21 -32.49 0.62
N VAL A 600 27.38 -31.86 -0.54
CA VAL A 600 27.03 -32.47 -1.84
C VAL A 600 28.14 -33.35 -2.41
N GLY A 601 29.35 -33.30 -1.84
CA GLY A 601 30.51 -34.06 -2.29
C GLY A 601 31.13 -33.53 -3.60
N GLU A 602 30.79 -32.30 -3.99
CA GLU A 602 31.25 -31.64 -5.21
C GLU A 602 31.77 -30.25 -4.85
N GLU A 603 32.95 -29.87 -5.37
CA GLU A 603 33.49 -28.53 -5.16
C GLU A 603 32.62 -27.50 -5.89
N ILE A 604 31.99 -26.59 -5.14
CA ILE A 604 31.26 -25.45 -5.66
C ILE A 604 32.18 -24.24 -5.57
N PRO A 605 32.91 -23.90 -6.65
CA PRO A 605 33.86 -22.80 -6.60
C PRO A 605 33.12 -21.47 -6.45
N MET A 606 33.59 -20.63 -5.52
CA MET A 606 33.17 -19.24 -5.53
C MET A 606 33.71 -18.58 -6.80
N GLN A 607 32.82 -18.00 -7.60
CA GLN A 607 33.24 -17.26 -8.77
C GLN A 607 34.03 -16.02 -8.31
N ALA A 608 35.23 -15.83 -8.83
CA ALA A 608 36.02 -14.63 -8.53
C ALA A 608 35.40 -13.43 -9.26
N PRO A 609 35.08 -12.33 -8.56
CA PRO A 609 34.62 -11.12 -9.21
C PRO A 609 35.74 -10.56 -10.08
N MET A 610 35.37 -10.12 -11.28
CA MET A 610 36.22 -9.32 -12.12
C MET A 610 36.09 -7.85 -11.71
N SER A 611 37.12 -7.07 -11.97
CA SER A 611 37.09 -5.63 -11.74
C SER A 611 37.65 -4.85 -12.90
N SER A 612 37.14 -3.64 -13.06
CA SER A 612 37.68 -2.63 -13.97
C SER A 612 37.64 -1.26 -13.32
N GLU A 613 38.42 -0.32 -13.84
CA GLU A 613 38.51 1.03 -13.29
C GLU A 613 38.55 2.05 -14.42
N LYS A 614 37.77 3.12 -14.28
CA LYS A 614 37.72 4.23 -15.23
C LYS A 614 37.25 5.50 -14.51
N ASN A 615 37.98 6.60 -14.68
CA ASN A 615 37.65 7.90 -14.09
C ASN A 615 37.36 7.81 -12.57
N ASP A 616 38.25 7.16 -11.83
CA ASP A 616 38.15 6.94 -10.37
C ASP A 616 36.95 6.09 -9.91
N LEU A 617 36.10 5.65 -10.84
CA LEU A 617 35.05 4.67 -10.61
C LEU A 617 35.63 3.27 -10.81
N LYS A 618 35.70 2.51 -9.72
CA LYS A 618 36.03 1.09 -9.79
C LYS A 618 34.72 0.31 -9.88
N THR A 619 34.68 -0.73 -10.70
CA THR A 619 33.49 -1.55 -10.95
C THR A 619 33.85 -3.01 -10.72
N TRP A 620 32.99 -3.72 -10.00
CA TRP A 620 33.09 -5.14 -9.68
C TRP A 620 31.88 -5.87 -10.24
N PHE A 621 32.12 -7.04 -10.81
CA PHE A 621 31.07 -7.83 -11.45
C PHE A 621 31.46 -9.30 -11.55
N MET A 622 30.46 -10.16 -11.68
CA MET A 622 30.66 -11.59 -11.87
C MET A 622 30.65 -11.93 -13.35
N ALA A 623 31.52 -12.84 -13.77
CA ALA A 623 31.53 -13.33 -15.14
C ALA A 623 30.28 -14.19 -15.38
N ILE A 624 29.31 -13.67 -16.14
CA ILE A 624 28.16 -14.46 -16.59
C ILE A 624 28.30 -14.81 -18.07
N PRO A 625 27.79 -15.97 -18.51
CA PRO A 625 27.76 -16.30 -19.93
C PRO A 625 27.11 -15.17 -20.73
N PHE A 626 27.70 -14.85 -21.88
CA PHE A 626 27.14 -13.91 -22.88
C PHE A 626 27.07 -12.45 -22.45
N GLN A 627 27.75 -12.09 -21.35
CA GLN A 627 27.85 -10.70 -20.89
C GLN A 627 28.45 -9.76 -21.95
N ASN A 628 28.03 -8.51 -21.88
CA ASN A 628 28.66 -7.35 -22.51
C ASN A 628 28.66 -6.20 -21.47
N ASP A 629 29.30 -5.06 -21.76
CA ASP A 629 29.37 -3.99 -20.75
C ASP A 629 28.02 -3.26 -20.48
N ASP A 630 26.98 -3.51 -21.30
CA ASP A 630 25.59 -3.06 -21.10
C ASP A 630 24.69 -4.10 -20.39
N PHE A 631 25.16 -5.34 -20.27
CA PHE A 631 24.47 -6.46 -19.63
C PHE A 631 25.45 -7.19 -18.73
N VAL A 632 25.69 -6.57 -17.58
CA VAL A 632 26.54 -7.10 -16.52
C VAL A 632 26.11 -6.50 -15.19
N PRO A 633 25.38 -7.27 -14.35
CA PRO A 633 25.10 -6.86 -12.98
C PRO A 633 26.41 -6.52 -12.28
N SER A 634 26.50 -5.30 -11.79
CA SER A 634 27.73 -4.73 -11.29
C SER A 634 27.49 -3.76 -10.16
N VAL A 635 28.49 -3.67 -9.29
CA VAL A 635 28.60 -2.63 -8.28
C VAL A 635 29.76 -1.73 -8.66
N SER A 636 29.53 -0.43 -8.74
CA SER A 636 30.57 0.55 -9.01
C SER A 636 30.70 1.54 -7.87
N VAL A 637 31.92 1.87 -7.46
CA VAL A 637 32.20 2.70 -6.28
C VAL A 637 33.34 3.67 -6.58
N SER A 638 33.11 4.96 -6.29
CA SER A 638 34.13 6.01 -6.19
C SER A 638 34.24 6.50 -4.75
N ASP A 639 34.93 7.61 -4.50
CA ASP A 639 34.94 8.24 -3.17
C ASP A 639 33.60 8.90 -2.81
N ASP A 640 32.80 9.32 -3.81
CA ASP A 640 31.55 10.07 -3.60
C ASP A 640 30.29 9.26 -3.96
N LEU A 641 30.39 8.27 -4.84
CA LEU A 641 29.25 7.62 -5.46
C LEU A 641 29.32 6.09 -5.37
N PHE A 642 28.19 5.50 -5.04
CA PHE A 642 27.93 4.07 -5.09
C PHE A 642 26.86 3.81 -6.16
N PHE A 643 27.08 2.79 -6.98
CA PHE A 643 26.14 2.33 -8.00
C PHE A 643 25.90 0.84 -7.85
N ALA A 644 24.64 0.42 -7.88
CA ALA A 644 24.24 -0.95 -8.20
C ALA A 644 23.48 -0.93 -9.52
N SER A 645 24.01 -1.59 -10.55
CA SER A 645 23.48 -1.45 -11.91
C SER A 645 23.50 -2.75 -12.70
N THR A 646 22.58 -2.87 -13.67
CA THR A 646 22.60 -3.93 -14.68
C THR A 646 23.67 -3.71 -15.75
N SER A 647 24.34 -2.55 -15.76
CA SER A 647 25.35 -2.18 -16.75
C SER A 647 26.51 -1.39 -16.12
N LYS A 648 27.72 -1.87 -16.40
CA LYS A 648 28.94 -1.12 -16.10
C LYS A 648 29.01 0.19 -16.88
N MET A 649 28.74 0.16 -18.20
CA MET A 649 28.76 1.37 -19.03
C MET A 649 27.77 2.42 -18.54
N PHE A 650 26.62 1.99 -18.05
CA PHE A 650 25.61 2.90 -17.52
C PHE A 650 26.11 3.58 -16.25
N SER A 651 26.69 2.82 -15.32
CA SER A 651 27.32 3.38 -14.11
C SER A 651 28.39 4.42 -14.44
N GLU A 652 29.28 4.13 -15.40
CA GLU A 652 30.29 5.08 -15.88
C GLU A 652 29.66 6.34 -16.48
N SER A 653 28.57 6.19 -17.23
CA SER A 653 27.86 7.32 -17.87
C SER A 653 27.13 8.19 -16.86
N LEU A 654 26.56 7.60 -15.80
CA LEU A 654 25.90 8.32 -14.72
C LEU A 654 26.91 9.07 -13.87
N ALA A 655 28.03 8.43 -13.50
CA ALA A 655 29.14 9.08 -12.80
C ALA A 655 29.69 10.28 -13.58
N ALA A 656 29.79 10.19 -14.91
CA ALA A 656 30.25 11.31 -15.75
C ALA A 656 29.23 12.47 -15.85
N LYS A 657 27.94 12.22 -15.63
CA LYS A 657 26.87 13.24 -15.61
C LYS A 657 26.67 13.86 -14.23
N TYR A 658 27.14 13.19 -13.18
CA TYR A 658 26.99 13.67 -11.83
C TYR A 658 27.65 15.04 -11.67
N GLN A 659 26.86 16.01 -11.22
CA GLN A 659 27.31 17.33 -10.83
C GLN A 659 26.71 17.60 -9.46
N SER A 660 27.55 17.82 -8.46
CA SER A 660 27.13 18.04 -7.07
C SER A 660 26.46 19.40 -6.82
N ASP A 661 25.92 20.03 -7.86
CA ASP A 661 25.28 21.34 -7.71
C ASP A 661 23.97 21.15 -6.93
N ASN A 662 23.81 21.94 -5.87
CA ASN A 662 22.60 21.92 -5.03
C ASN A 662 21.41 22.37 -5.88
N SER A 663 20.67 21.38 -6.39
CA SER A 663 19.37 21.56 -6.99
C SER A 663 18.47 22.37 -6.05
N LYS A 664 17.59 23.19 -6.61
CA LYS A 664 16.50 23.78 -5.82
C LYS A 664 15.46 22.73 -5.40
N ARG A 665 15.49 21.54 -6.02
CA ARG A 665 14.57 20.45 -5.73
C ARG A 665 14.91 19.79 -4.40
N ARG A 666 13.87 19.44 -3.64
CA ARG A 666 13.91 18.83 -2.31
C ARG A 666 12.86 17.73 -2.21
N GLY A 667 13.02 16.84 -1.23
CA GLY A 667 12.08 15.78 -0.91
C GLY A 667 12.16 14.57 -1.82
N CYS A 668 11.05 14.15 -2.41
CA CYS A 668 11.00 13.00 -3.31
C CYS A 668 10.48 13.41 -4.68
N TRP A 669 11.20 13.05 -5.73
CA TRP A 669 10.88 13.37 -7.11
C TRP A 669 10.89 12.10 -7.96
N MET A 670 9.94 12.02 -8.89
CA MET A 670 9.92 11.01 -9.93
C MET A 670 9.49 11.64 -11.25
N LYS A 671 10.12 11.20 -12.34
CA LYS A 671 9.74 11.49 -13.72
C LYS A 671 9.77 10.20 -14.56
N PHE A 672 8.73 10.00 -15.36
CA PHE A 672 8.64 8.95 -16.38
C PHE A 672 8.38 9.57 -17.76
N ASP A 673 9.15 9.18 -18.77
CA ASP A 673 9.06 9.73 -20.13
C ASP A 673 8.35 8.75 -21.09
N PHE A 674 7.10 9.06 -21.44
CA PHE A 674 6.31 8.22 -22.34
C PHE A 674 6.78 8.30 -23.80
N LYS A 675 7.45 9.38 -24.21
CA LYS A 675 8.02 9.50 -25.56
C LYS A 675 9.18 8.53 -25.72
N VAL A 676 10.03 8.41 -24.71
CA VAL A 676 11.13 7.43 -24.71
C VAL A 676 10.58 6.00 -24.73
N LEU A 677 9.55 5.70 -23.92
CA LEU A 677 8.89 4.39 -23.95
C LEU A 677 8.32 4.07 -25.34
N ASN A 678 7.60 5.03 -25.93
CA ASN A 678 6.97 4.89 -27.22
C ASN A 678 8.00 4.67 -28.34
N GLN A 679 9.07 5.45 -28.34
CA GLN A 679 10.18 5.30 -29.29
C GLN A 679 10.80 3.91 -29.16
N TYR A 680 11.13 3.49 -27.93
CA TYR A 680 11.73 2.18 -27.67
C TYR A 680 10.84 1.03 -28.17
N ALA A 681 9.54 1.09 -27.91
CA ALA A 681 8.60 0.07 -28.37
C ALA A 681 8.45 0.05 -29.91
N ASN A 682 8.44 1.23 -30.57
CA ASN A 682 8.42 1.32 -32.02
C ASN A 682 9.70 0.79 -32.68
N GLU A 683 10.86 1.03 -32.07
CA GLU A 683 12.14 0.46 -32.53
C GLU A 683 12.09 -1.08 -32.50
N TRP A 684 11.58 -1.66 -31.42
CA TRP A 684 11.39 -3.11 -31.30
C TRP A 684 10.39 -3.67 -32.31
N LEU A 685 9.24 -3.03 -32.49
CA LEU A 685 8.25 -3.47 -33.48
C LEU A 685 8.82 -3.43 -34.90
N THR A 686 9.57 -2.38 -35.24
CA THR A 686 10.22 -2.22 -36.55
C THR A 686 11.27 -3.30 -36.78
N LEU A 687 12.08 -3.62 -35.76
CA LEU A 687 13.08 -4.68 -35.81
C LEU A 687 12.44 -6.04 -36.07
N VAL A 688 11.39 -6.39 -35.32
CA VAL A 688 10.67 -7.66 -35.49
C VAL A 688 10.03 -7.75 -36.87
N ASP A 689 9.39 -6.68 -37.33
CA ASP A 689 8.71 -6.64 -38.62
C ASP A 689 9.66 -6.80 -39.81
N LYS A 690 10.77 -6.06 -39.80
CA LYS A 690 11.79 -6.08 -40.87
C LYS A 690 12.47 -7.45 -41.00
N HIS A 691 12.53 -8.22 -39.91
CA HIS A 691 13.26 -9.49 -39.84
C HIS A 691 12.36 -10.68 -39.46
N ALA A 692 11.04 -10.59 -39.66
CA ALA A 692 10.07 -11.56 -39.17
C ALA A 692 10.37 -13.01 -39.62
N GLU A 693 10.86 -13.23 -40.85
CA GLU A 693 11.24 -14.56 -41.35
C GLU A 693 12.38 -15.20 -40.53
N GLU A 694 13.35 -14.40 -40.10
CA GLU A 694 14.49 -14.85 -39.29
C GLU A 694 14.12 -15.00 -37.81
N LEU A 695 13.27 -14.09 -37.29
CA LEU A 695 12.96 -14.00 -35.87
C LEU A 695 11.79 -14.87 -35.42
N ILE A 696 10.85 -15.13 -36.32
CA ILE A 696 9.66 -15.93 -36.05
C ILE A 696 9.68 -17.07 -37.07
N PRO A 697 10.39 -18.19 -36.81
CA PRO A 697 10.61 -19.24 -37.80
C PRO A 697 9.34 -20.03 -38.14
N SER A 698 8.36 -20.07 -37.23
CA SER A 698 7.05 -20.70 -37.48
C SER A 698 6.18 -19.82 -38.37
N GLU A 699 5.68 -20.39 -39.47
CA GLU A 699 4.77 -19.70 -40.39
C GLU A 699 3.46 -19.30 -39.71
N SER A 700 2.88 -20.18 -38.89
CA SER A 700 1.66 -19.86 -38.13
C SER A 700 1.88 -18.71 -37.15
N ALA A 701 3.05 -18.66 -36.48
CA ALA A 701 3.37 -17.57 -35.56
C ALA A 701 3.64 -16.24 -36.31
N ARG A 702 4.16 -16.30 -37.54
CA ARG A 702 4.29 -15.11 -38.40
C ARG A 702 2.92 -14.62 -38.88
N GLU A 703 2.02 -15.54 -39.20
CA GLU A 703 0.64 -15.21 -39.55
C GLU A 703 -0.07 -14.58 -38.35
N ASP A 704 0.10 -15.13 -37.14
CA ASP A 704 -0.41 -14.55 -35.89
C ASP A 704 0.18 -13.16 -35.64
N PHE A 705 1.50 -12.98 -35.79
CA PHE A 705 2.14 -11.66 -35.66
C PHE A 705 1.60 -10.68 -36.68
N THR A 706 1.47 -11.07 -37.95
CA THR A 706 0.97 -10.21 -39.03
C THR A 706 -0.49 -9.82 -38.77
N THR A 707 -1.30 -10.77 -38.29
CA THR A 707 -2.70 -10.56 -37.91
C THR A 707 -2.84 -9.58 -36.75
N ASN A 708 -1.97 -9.69 -35.74
CA ASN A 708 -2.00 -8.85 -34.54
C ASN A 708 -1.22 -7.54 -34.68
N LYS A 709 -0.30 -7.41 -35.63
CA LYS A 709 0.54 -6.20 -35.81
C LYS A 709 -0.28 -4.90 -35.91
N PRO A 710 -1.40 -4.81 -36.66
CA PRO A 710 -2.22 -3.59 -36.67
C PRO A 710 -2.70 -3.17 -35.28
N MET A 711 -3.00 -4.13 -34.41
CA MET A 711 -3.37 -3.91 -33.01
C MET A 711 -2.23 -3.25 -32.23
N ILE A 712 -1.02 -3.79 -32.36
CA ILE A 712 0.19 -3.29 -31.70
C ILE A 712 0.51 -1.87 -32.19
N VAL A 713 0.50 -1.64 -33.51
CA VAL A 713 0.73 -0.30 -34.09
C VAL A 713 -0.28 0.70 -33.55
N LYS A 714 -1.56 0.32 -33.42
CA LYS A 714 -2.58 1.21 -32.86
C LYS A 714 -2.34 1.51 -31.37
N ALA A 715 -1.90 0.52 -30.58
CA ALA A 715 -1.54 0.71 -29.17
C ALA A 715 -0.33 1.64 -29.01
N LEU A 716 0.67 1.53 -29.89
CA LEU A 716 1.81 2.45 -29.87
C LEU A 716 1.40 3.85 -30.30
N LYS A 717 0.53 3.98 -31.30
CA LYS A 717 0.01 5.28 -31.69
C LYS A 717 -0.79 5.95 -30.58
N SER A 718 -1.57 5.19 -29.79
CA SER A 718 -2.33 5.76 -28.68
C SER A 718 -1.42 6.34 -27.58
N LEU A 719 -0.28 5.70 -27.31
CA LEU A 719 0.73 6.20 -26.38
C LEU A 719 1.37 7.52 -26.80
N GLU A 720 1.32 7.92 -28.09
CA GLU A 720 1.85 9.22 -28.55
C GLU A 720 1.10 10.43 -27.97
N SER A 721 -0.10 10.19 -27.43
CA SER A 721 -0.89 11.20 -26.71
C SER A 721 -0.31 11.52 -25.33
N LEU A 722 0.59 10.70 -24.79
CA LEU A 722 1.23 10.92 -23.49
C LEU A 722 2.64 11.51 -23.69
N ASP A 723 3.01 12.46 -22.85
CA ASP A 723 4.33 13.11 -22.87
C ASP A 723 5.20 12.61 -21.72
N GLU A 724 4.87 13.00 -20.49
CA GLU A 724 5.62 12.64 -19.29
C GLU A 724 4.68 12.55 -18.09
N MET A 725 5.08 11.77 -17.09
CA MET A 725 4.47 11.76 -15.77
C MET A 725 5.49 12.23 -14.74
N THR A 726 5.07 13.13 -13.85
CA THR A 726 5.89 13.57 -12.72
C THR A 726 5.15 13.43 -11.39
N LEU A 727 5.90 13.14 -10.34
CA LEU A 727 5.44 13.11 -8.96
C LEU A 727 6.46 13.85 -8.10
N HIS A 728 5.99 14.81 -7.30
CA HIS A 728 6.83 15.57 -6.38
C HIS A 728 6.19 15.62 -5.01
N THR A 729 6.83 14.98 -4.04
CA THR A 729 6.51 15.13 -2.62
C THR A 729 7.55 16.04 -1.97
N ARG A 730 7.09 17.12 -1.34
CA ARG A 730 7.95 18.14 -0.71
C ARG A 730 7.30 18.72 0.53
N LYS A 731 8.05 19.52 1.26
CA LYS A 731 7.51 20.37 2.32
C LYS A 731 7.36 21.80 1.81
N GLU A 732 6.19 22.39 2.05
CA GLU A 732 5.87 23.77 1.67
C GLU A 732 5.06 24.40 2.83
N ASP A 733 5.51 25.55 3.33
CA ASP A 733 4.92 26.24 4.49
C ASP A 733 4.68 25.35 5.73
N GLY A 734 5.60 24.41 5.97
CA GLY A 734 5.54 23.48 7.10
C GLY A 734 4.55 22.32 6.92
N ARG A 735 3.93 22.17 5.75
CA ARG A 735 3.03 21.07 5.41
C ARG A 735 3.62 20.20 4.30
N GLN A 736 3.23 18.93 4.27
CA GLN A 736 3.51 18.08 3.12
C GLN A 736 2.73 18.58 1.91
N ARG A 737 3.36 18.49 0.76
CA ARG A 737 2.82 18.90 -0.53
C ARG A 737 3.10 17.82 -1.55
N ILE A 738 2.07 17.34 -2.23
CA ILE A 738 2.16 16.34 -3.29
C ILE A 738 1.63 16.96 -4.57
N SER A 739 2.46 16.97 -5.61
CA SER A 739 2.10 17.39 -6.96
C SER A 739 2.28 16.20 -7.88
N PHE A 740 1.23 15.80 -8.59
CA PHE A 740 1.29 14.80 -9.66
C PHE A 740 0.84 15.45 -10.96
N GLN A 741 1.55 15.17 -12.04
CA GLN A 741 1.15 15.59 -13.38
C GLN A 741 1.33 14.42 -14.34
N LEU A 742 0.24 14.05 -15.02
CA LEU A 742 0.30 13.25 -16.24
C LEU A 742 0.06 14.19 -17.41
N LYS A 743 1.13 14.49 -18.14
CA LYS A 743 1.08 15.40 -19.27
C LYS A 743 0.61 14.65 -20.52
N ALA A 744 -0.41 15.19 -21.18
CA ALA A 744 -1.01 14.61 -22.38
C ALA A 744 -1.28 15.69 -23.44
N LYS A 745 -1.38 15.29 -24.71
CA LYS A 745 -1.65 16.14 -25.87
C LYS A 745 -3.11 16.17 -26.27
#